data_AF-A0A9D8NJ29-F1
#
_entry.id   AF-A0A9D8NJ29-F1
#
_cell.length_a   1.000
_cell.length_b   1.000
_cell.length_c   1.000
_cell.angle_alpha   90.00
_cell.angle_beta   90.00
_cell.angle_gamma   90.00
#
_symmetry.space_group_name_H-M   'P 1'
#
loop_
_entity.id
_entity.type
_entity.pdbx_description
1 polymer ?
#
loop_
_entity_poly.entity_id
_entity_poly.type
_entity_poly.pdbx_seq_one_letter_code
_entity_poly.pdbx_strand_id
1 'polypeptide(L)'
;MKKHLLIFAAFCAAVLVSCTPSEILPDTPADNPGEQAVTEMVTLTITARFDGTKAYIDDADGYTWKWADGDQLAVYDASNNKEVLGLTGGADTDVATFTGPVPSGFVPVKGIFPASAAGASADEYTIPAVQTIPAGKSIDPATLVATATSDNGADFNFTSAVSFLRVNAGNDVARVIIHTNDDATATMTGASASVTCDPTNVSAGSGYWIAVKPAVYHGIRVFTRTASQITAGTGRFVSGTADLDLSTPGQGRKLGALGATDKGAEVCVIENGAELVAFLDDDTAKDAYVVNDLDLSSQTVTTRASFANLFDGQHHTISHWTSNGGVSMFATVTGTVKNFTIDASCAFESVPMSGNFGPVTKLLSGGTVSGVTNRAPITANGTLTDQRSLAGIVGRMEVNSSRVEDCHNYGAINTDFVMGSVKKTQYVAGVVGVFIAPSTNVRVKDCTNHGNITVNGLEEGTGKVLRNVYIGGIVGCTGLNAGSSSKKSGYTKNYGTILSCHNSGKISANWNGATGGYFNLGGIIGVGECALDSCTNEGEVSLTSRMTVANARPSVGGIAGGLGGTAAITAKDCINRGAVSLTGDFSNGGTDSEFATGSFGTKVPNCGGCFGVVGDNTTLVQNCDNYGAITINTTIDATAGSGHTFGGIVGYTLARLVDCDNLAPTMNIADASKTSHIGGIVGQTTKPVENCNLGATITLSFDATTLTTNQASSTLNFGGIVGYLGAGGSISECSAQTGSSITVYDLAATTRLGALVGMCYGPASDCTNYADLSVTRKNINGVKYVNFISGVIGYIYADANTATVSNCQNHGEITVKLDKDSDASAIGGVVGAFRYSNKMTGCSNDKSISIDGCNMPSIMYVGGVLARSMETDSDLTDCSNSGSIDVSNFTYTGAYSYIGGVQGVYSSSGNDLTRCSNSGNITVNAPAKVRVGAINGALFGSFTDCFNTGDITVNGAADGTEVAGFAAYGSASITGGYFSGNITATNTQGDFFSGLVFGRANRENTIKDFTLGGSISGSGITAGILFGGFEDDGTEMAAYYTLGAAGKPLTILSSANINGTPVALSNPPVDADLIGDVVTHRQEVTDPALTYTNVVIN
;
A
#
# COMPACT_ATOMS: atom_id res chain seq x y z
N MET A 1 31.50 -10.46 13.98
CA MET A 1 31.99 -10.25 15.37
C MET A 1 31.38 -11.37 16.23
N LYS A 2 32.07 -12.48 16.45
CA LYS A 2 32.87 -12.86 17.65
C LYS A 2 32.17 -12.66 19.02
N LYS A 3 31.85 -13.82 19.61
CA LYS A 3 32.15 -14.30 20.99
C LYS A 3 31.31 -13.84 22.21
N HIS A 4 30.74 -14.87 22.84
CA HIS A 4 30.52 -15.07 24.28
C HIS A 4 31.67 -14.57 25.19
N LEU A 5 31.33 -14.16 26.42
CA LEU A 5 31.79 -14.74 27.72
C LEU A 5 31.43 -13.82 28.90
N LEU A 6 30.80 -14.34 29.96
CA LEU A 6 31.19 -14.03 31.35
C LEU A 6 30.53 -15.00 32.35
N ILE A 7 31.40 -15.68 33.10
CA ILE A 7 31.18 -16.59 34.23
C ILE A 7 31.73 -15.89 35.48
N PHE A 8 31.05 -16.03 36.62
CA PHE A 8 31.56 -15.92 38.01
C PHE A 8 30.62 -16.82 38.85
N ALA A 9 30.95 -17.97 39.46
CA ALA A 9 32.07 -18.51 40.25
C ALA A 9 31.87 -18.42 41.78
N ALA A 10 32.01 -19.60 42.44
CA ALA A 10 32.32 -19.92 43.86
C ALA A 10 31.14 -20.33 44.80
N PHE A 11 31.19 -21.37 45.67
CA PHE A 11 32.21 -22.36 46.06
C PHE A 11 31.62 -23.48 46.99
N CYS A 12 32.13 -24.74 46.85
CA CYS A 12 32.37 -25.83 47.86
C CYS A 12 31.23 -26.51 48.67
N ALA A 13 31.26 -27.80 49.07
CA ALA A 13 32.15 -28.96 48.85
C ALA A 13 31.58 -30.28 49.46
N ALA A 14 31.98 -31.43 48.86
CA ALA A 14 32.20 -32.80 49.40
C ALA A 14 30.98 -33.60 49.97
N VAL A 15 30.78 -34.91 49.70
CA VAL A 15 31.67 -36.08 49.75
C VAL A 15 31.19 -37.21 48.82
N LEU A 16 32.13 -37.88 48.14
CA LEU A 16 32.01 -39.19 47.46
C LEU A 16 32.47 -40.31 48.41
N VAL A 17 31.77 -41.46 48.49
CA VAL A 17 32.39 -42.81 48.62
C VAL A 17 31.45 -43.90 48.07
N SER A 18 32.05 -44.75 47.24
CA SER A 18 31.62 -46.02 46.65
C SER A 18 31.58 -47.22 47.63
N CYS A 19 30.73 -48.24 47.41
CA CYS A 19 31.14 -49.64 47.56
C CYS A 19 30.21 -50.64 46.84
N THR A 20 30.84 -51.71 46.35
CA THR A 20 30.43 -52.85 45.50
C THR A 20 29.71 -54.00 46.26
N PRO A 21 29.20 -55.04 45.55
CA PRO A 21 28.31 -56.09 46.09
C PRO A 21 29.05 -57.39 46.47
N SER A 22 28.50 -58.18 47.41
CA SER A 22 28.64 -59.65 47.44
C SER A 22 27.76 -60.33 48.51
N GLU A 23 27.01 -61.33 48.02
CA GLU A 23 26.47 -62.58 48.59
C GLU A 23 26.68 -62.95 50.07
N ILE A 24 25.68 -63.65 50.66
CA ILE A 24 25.76 -65.01 51.23
C ILE A 24 24.33 -65.44 51.68
N LEU A 25 23.82 -66.54 51.10
CA LEU A 25 22.83 -67.44 51.72
C LEU A 25 23.61 -68.50 52.52
N PRO A 26 23.11 -69.03 53.66
CA PRO A 26 22.41 -70.32 53.55
C PRO A 26 21.33 -70.63 54.62
N ASP A 27 20.65 -71.75 54.34
CA ASP A 27 19.92 -72.67 55.22
C ASP A 27 18.44 -72.41 55.58
N THR A 28 17.59 -73.27 55.01
CA THR A 28 16.34 -73.75 55.61
C THR A 28 16.62 -74.99 56.46
N PRO A 29 15.92 -75.12 57.61
CA PRO A 29 15.21 -76.36 57.90
C PRO A 29 13.74 -76.11 58.21
N ALA A 30 12.92 -77.10 57.86
CA ALA A 30 11.50 -77.18 58.20
C ALA A 30 11.28 -77.44 59.70
N ASP A 31 10.28 -76.77 60.29
CA ASP A 31 9.23 -77.39 61.12
C ASP A 31 8.23 -76.33 61.66
N ASN A 32 6.97 -76.46 61.23
CA ASN A 32 5.67 -76.27 61.90
C ASN A 32 5.42 -75.27 63.08
N PRO A 33 4.14 -74.88 63.33
CA PRO A 33 3.69 -73.49 63.31
C PRO A 33 3.37 -72.92 64.70
N GLY A 34 3.49 -71.60 64.83
CA GLY A 34 2.85 -70.85 65.91
C GLY A 34 3.81 -70.04 66.75
N GLU A 35 4.22 -68.87 66.25
CA GLU A 35 4.64 -67.78 67.12
C GLU A 35 4.39 -66.45 66.40
N GLN A 36 3.76 -65.52 67.10
CA GLN A 36 3.44 -64.18 66.61
C GLN A 36 4.73 -63.46 66.20
N ALA A 37 4.89 -63.14 64.92
CA ALA A 37 5.90 -62.19 64.49
C ALA A 37 5.52 -60.81 65.04
N VAL A 38 6.21 -60.39 66.10
CA VAL A 38 6.22 -59.00 66.56
C VAL A 38 6.87 -58.20 65.45
N THR A 39 6.07 -57.42 64.72
CA THR A 39 6.57 -56.50 63.69
C THR A 39 7.46 -55.45 64.35
N GLU A 40 8.77 -55.52 64.11
CA GLU A 40 9.69 -54.45 64.50
C GLU A 40 9.30 -53.16 63.76
N MET A 41 8.79 -52.19 64.52
CA MET A 41 8.39 -50.88 64.02
C MET A 41 9.62 -49.97 63.96
N VAL A 42 10.00 -49.55 62.76
CA VAL A 42 11.07 -48.57 62.53
C VAL A 42 10.42 -47.21 62.35
N THR A 43 10.94 -46.16 63.00
CA THR A 43 10.48 -44.80 62.73
C THR A 43 11.07 -44.32 61.40
N LEU A 44 10.21 -44.04 60.42
CA LEU A 44 10.61 -43.54 59.11
C LEU A 44 10.34 -42.04 59.04
N THR A 45 11.37 -41.26 58.71
CA THR A 45 11.28 -39.81 58.52
C THR A 45 11.59 -39.47 57.07
N ILE A 46 10.65 -38.81 56.39
CA ILE A 46 10.79 -38.40 54.98
C ILE A 46 10.73 -36.88 54.90
N THR A 47 11.78 -36.25 54.37
CA THR A 47 11.83 -34.81 54.10
C THR A 47 11.61 -34.55 52.62
N ALA A 48 10.49 -33.92 52.26
CA ALA A 48 10.21 -33.45 50.92
C ALA A 48 10.68 -31.98 50.79
N ARG A 49 11.57 -31.68 49.82
CA ARG A 49 12.04 -30.31 49.56
C ARG A 49 11.56 -29.80 48.21
N PHE A 50 11.14 -28.54 48.19
CA PHE A 50 11.00 -27.73 46.98
C PHE A 50 12.30 -26.93 46.81
N ASP A 51 13.10 -27.16 45.75
CA ASP A 51 14.44 -26.55 45.61
C ASP A 51 14.55 -25.45 44.56
N GLY A 52 13.43 -24.99 44.00
CA GLY A 52 13.39 -23.92 43.01
C GLY A 52 14.00 -24.27 41.64
N THR A 53 14.52 -25.48 41.40
CA THR A 53 14.96 -25.92 40.04
C THR A 53 13.98 -26.81 39.31
N LYS A 54 12.85 -27.16 39.94
CA LYS A 54 11.56 -27.41 39.28
C LYS A 54 10.46 -27.57 40.32
N ALA A 55 9.68 -26.51 40.46
CA ALA A 55 8.23 -26.57 40.34
C ALA A 55 7.69 -25.14 40.44
N TYR A 56 6.83 -24.75 39.51
CA TYR A 56 5.80 -23.75 39.78
C TYR A 56 4.57 -24.10 38.95
N ILE A 57 3.44 -23.95 39.62
CA ILE A 57 2.11 -23.78 39.06
C ILE A 57 1.84 -22.28 39.22
N ASP A 58 1.67 -21.58 38.11
CA ASP A 58 0.82 -20.39 38.03
C ASP A 58 0.42 -20.15 36.57
N ASP A 59 -0.88 -20.07 36.33
CA ASP A 59 -1.45 -19.19 35.31
C ASP A 59 -1.84 -17.91 36.08
N ALA A 60 -1.05 -16.85 35.92
CA ALA A 60 -1.38 -15.46 36.28
C ALA A 60 -1.67 -15.00 37.75
N ASP A 61 -1.82 -15.81 38.81
CA ASP A 61 -2.31 -15.34 40.14
C ASP A 61 -1.57 -15.78 41.46
N GLY A 62 -0.33 -16.29 41.45
CA GLY A 62 0.63 -16.15 42.56
C GLY A 62 0.42 -16.87 43.92
N TYR A 63 0.12 -18.18 43.96
CA TYR A 63 0.07 -18.96 45.21
C TYR A 63 1.18 -20.04 45.33
N THR A 64 1.99 -20.02 46.41
CA THR A 64 2.96 -21.09 46.78
C THR A 64 2.30 -22.21 47.58
N TRP A 65 2.65 -23.48 47.29
CA TRP A 65 2.16 -24.64 48.04
C TRP A 65 2.73 -24.67 49.47
N LYS A 66 1.86 -24.78 50.47
CA LYS A 66 2.19 -24.77 51.90
C LYS A 66 1.55 -25.98 52.57
N TRP A 67 2.36 -26.79 53.25
CA TRP A 67 1.87 -27.96 53.99
C TRP A 67 1.09 -27.52 55.22
N ALA A 68 -0.06 -28.11 55.50
CA ALA A 68 -0.89 -27.72 56.65
C ALA A 68 -0.78 -28.74 57.80
N ASP A 69 -0.93 -28.25 59.03
CA ASP A 69 -1.02 -29.12 60.20
C ASP A 69 -2.19 -30.11 60.03
N GLY A 70 -1.90 -31.40 60.12
CA GLY A 70 -2.85 -32.49 59.90
C GLY A 70 -2.69 -33.22 58.57
N ASP A 71 -1.85 -32.73 57.66
CA ASP A 71 -1.54 -33.44 56.41
C ASP A 71 -0.83 -34.77 56.69
N GLN A 72 -1.09 -35.76 55.83
CA GLN A 72 -0.64 -37.13 56.01
C GLN A 72 -0.05 -37.72 54.72
N LEU A 73 0.93 -38.60 54.87
CA LEU A 73 1.63 -39.27 53.78
C LEU A 73 1.48 -40.78 53.93
N ALA A 74 0.95 -41.47 52.91
CA ALA A 74 0.82 -42.91 52.96
C ALA A 74 2.02 -43.63 52.35
N VAL A 75 2.50 -44.64 53.08
CA VAL A 75 3.55 -45.57 52.67
C VAL A 75 2.99 -46.97 52.63
N TYR A 76 3.49 -47.78 51.68
CA TYR A 76 2.98 -49.11 51.42
C TYR A 76 4.10 -50.14 51.37
N ASP A 77 3.78 -51.39 51.71
CA ASP A 77 4.65 -52.54 51.45
C ASP A 77 4.41 -53.14 50.06
N ALA A 78 5.21 -54.15 49.71
CA ALA A 78 5.08 -54.89 48.45
C ALA A 78 3.74 -55.65 48.31
N SER A 79 2.97 -55.79 49.39
CA SER A 79 1.64 -56.44 49.40
C SER A 79 0.49 -55.42 49.41
N ASN A 80 0.76 -54.12 49.23
CA ASN A 80 -0.18 -53.00 49.29
C ASN A 80 -0.85 -52.77 50.65
N ASN A 81 -0.27 -53.21 51.77
CA ASN A 81 -0.73 -52.79 53.10
C ASN A 81 -0.36 -51.32 53.34
N LYS A 82 -1.27 -50.55 53.96
CA LYS A 82 -1.16 -49.09 54.13
C LYS A 82 -0.72 -48.70 55.54
N GLU A 83 0.29 -47.87 55.64
CA GLU A 83 0.63 -47.13 56.86
C GLU A 83 0.68 -45.63 56.57
N VAL A 84 0.40 -44.80 57.57
CA VAL A 84 0.25 -43.35 57.41
C VAL A 84 1.22 -42.59 58.31
N LEU A 85 2.03 -41.74 57.70
CA LEU A 85 2.97 -40.86 58.38
C LEU A 85 2.33 -39.47 58.52
N GLY A 86 2.30 -38.96 59.76
CA GLY A 86 1.79 -37.61 60.02
C GLY A 86 2.84 -36.56 59.68
N LEU A 87 2.40 -35.36 59.29
CA LEU A 87 3.27 -34.20 59.20
C LEU A 87 3.82 -33.89 60.60
N THR A 88 5.14 -33.84 60.73
CA THR A 88 5.84 -33.60 62.00
C THR A 88 6.76 -32.39 61.97
N GLY A 89 6.96 -31.75 60.82
CA GLY A 89 7.70 -30.49 60.70
C GLY A 89 7.57 -29.87 59.31
N GLY A 90 7.63 -28.55 59.21
CA GLY A 90 7.56 -27.84 57.92
C GLY A 90 6.17 -27.37 57.48
N ALA A 91 5.20 -27.31 58.41
CA ALA A 91 3.92 -26.67 58.16
C ALA A 91 4.11 -25.20 57.74
N ASP A 92 3.29 -24.73 56.81
CA ASP A 92 3.32 -23.44 56.13
C ASP A 92 4.60 -23.12 55.35
N THR A 93 5.45 -24.11 55.13
CA THR A 93 6.67 -24.01 54.33
C THR A 93 6.60 -24.90 53.09
N ASP A 94 7.55 -24.73 52.19
CA ASP A 94 7.75 -25.52 50.97
C ASP A 94 8.55 -26.82 51.24
N VAL A 95 9.00 -27.05 52.48
CA VAL A 95 9.75 -28.23 52.91
C VAL A 95 9.05 -28.90 54.09
N ALA A 96 8.44 -30.06 53.88
CA ALA A 96 7.78 -30.83 54.94
C ALA A 96 8.52 -32.09 55.32
N THR A 97 8.38 -32.47 56.59
CA THR A 97 8.90 -33.71 57.18
C THR A 97 7.77 -34.51 57.79
N PHE A 98 7.59 -35.74 57.28
CA PHE A 98 6.58 -36.68 57.77
C PHE A 98 7.24 -37.80 58.56
N THR A 99 6.71 -38.11 59.74
CA THR A 99 7.27 -39.14 60.63
C THR A 99 6.18 -40.03 61.20
N GLY A 100 6.44 -41.33 61.26
CA GLY A 100 5.56 -42.32 61.88
C GLY A 100 6.22 -43.69 61.99
N PRO A 101 5.72 -44.57 62.87
CA PRO A 101 6.19 -45.95 62.97
C PRO A 101 5.73 -46.75 61.75
N VAL A 102 6.64 -47.50 61.14
CA VAL A 102 6.33 -48.41 60.02
C VAL A 102 7.04 -49.75 60.20
N PRO A 103 6.39 -50.88 59.88
CA PRO A 103 7.03 -52.19 59.85
C PRO A 103 8.22 -52.24 58.86
N SER A 104 9.26 -53.01 59.18
CA SER A 104 10.38 -53.22 58.26
C SER A 104 9.89 -53.83 56.93
N GLY A 105 10.20 -53.21 55.78
CA GLY A 105 9.84 -53.71 54.44
C GLY A 105 9.04 -52.74 53.55
N PHE A 106 8.67 -51.56 54.04
CA PHE A 106 7.95 -50.51 53.30
C PHE A 106 8.91 -49.59 52.51
N VAL A 107 8.65 -49.34 51.21
CA VAL A 107 9.39 -48.41 50.32
C VAL A 107 8.56 -48.07 49.06
N PRO A 108 8.84 -46.96 48.34
CA PRO A 108 8.55 -45.55 48.62
C PRO A 108 7.06 -45.15 48.35
N VAL A 109 6.73 -43.93 48.78
CA VAL A 109 5.42 -43.24 48.84
C VAL A 109 4.52 -43.42 47.59
N LYS A 110 3.25 -43.78 47.80
CA LYS A 110 2.21 -43.90 46.73
C LYS A 110 1.01 -42.93 46.89
N GLY A 111 0.98 -42.02 47.86
CA GLY A 111 -0.13 -41.05 47.97
C GLY A 111 0.00 -39.99 49.08
N ILE A 112 -0.60 -38.80 48.82
CA ILE A 112 -0.65 -37.61 49.70
C ILE A 112 -2.10 -37.36 50.13
N PHE A 113 -2.34 -37.07 51.41
CA PHE A 113 -3.67 -36.80 51.98
C PHE A 113 -3.70 -35.39 52.62
N PRO A 114 -4.32 -34.39 51.96
CA PRO A 114 -4.47 -33.04 52.52
C PRO A 114 -5.62 -32.97 53.55
N ALA A 115 -5.40 -32.24 54.64
CA ALA A 115 -6.29 -32.20 55.81
C ALA A 115 -7.67 -31.53 55.58
N SER A 116 -7.84 -30.75 54.51
CA SER A 116 -9.07 -29.99 54.24
C SER A 116 -10.16 -30.85 53.58
N ALA A 117 -10.54 -31.98 54.18
CA ALA A 117 -11.68 -32.80 53.76
C ALA A 117 -12.91 -32.69 54.68
N ALA A 118 -12.91 -31.77 55.64
CA ALA A 118 -14.05 -31.51 56.51
C ALA A 118 -14.50 -30.05 56.41
N GLY A 119 -15.31 -29.76 55.39
CA GLY A 119 -16.15 -28.56 55.34
C GLY A 119 -15.54 -27.36 54.60
N ALA A 120 -15.61 -27.35 53.27
CA ALA A 120 -15.68 -26.12 52.48
C ALA A 120 -16.33 -26.41 51.12
N SER A 121 -17.35 -25.64 50.77
CA SER A 121 -17.98 -25.60 49.45
C SER A 121 -17.20 -24.65 48.53
N ALA A 122 -16.43 -25.19 47.56
CA ALA A 122 -15.92 -24.45 46.41
C ALA A 122 -15.52 -25.44 45.28
N ASP A 123 -15.84 -25.08 44.03
CA ASP A 123 -16.22 -25.96 42.92
C ASP A 123 -15.10 -26.56 42.02
N GLU A 124 -13.83 -26.62 42.46
CA GLU A 124 -12.75 -27.18 41.62
C GLU A 124 -11.56 -27.73 42.43
N TYR A 125 -11.14 -28.98 42.14
CA TYR A 125 -9.99 -29.64 42.77
C TYR A 125 -8.91 -29.96 41.73
N THR A 126 -7.83 -29.18 41.71
CA THR A 126 -6.70 -29.36 40.77
C THR A 126 -5.60 -30.21 41.39
N ILE A 127 -5.24 -31.32 40.76
CA ILE A 127 -4.07 -32.14 41.13
C ILE A 127 -3.00 -31.93 40.06
N PRO A 128 -1.75 -31.58 40.33
CA PRO A 128 -0.79 -31.28 39.26
C PRO A 128 -0.29 -32.55 38.55
N ALA A 129 -0.30 -32.59 37.22
CA ALA A 129 0.39 -33.62 36.43
C ALA A 129 1.71 -33.11 35.83
N VAL A 130 2.79 -33.87 36.02
CA VAL A 130 3.76 -34.40 35.03
C VAL A 130 5.04 -34.86 35.75
N GLN A 131 5.46 -36.11 35.53
CA GLN A 131 6.78 -36.65 35.91
C GLN A 131 7.69 -36.75 34.68
N THR A 132 8.94 -36.30 34.75
CA THR A 132 9.99 -36.69 33.79
C THR A 132 10.93 -37.69 34.48
N ILE A 133 10.99 -38.92 33.97
CA ILE A 133 11.85 -39.98 34.52
C ILE A 133 13.24 -39.91 33.83
N PRO A 134 14.36 -39.89 34.57
CA PRO A 134 15.70 -40.01 33.98
C PRO A 134 15.87 -41.34 33.24
N ALA A 135 16.58 -41.31 32.11
CA ALA A 135 16.79 -42.49 31.28
C ALA A 135 17.36 -43.67 32.09
N GLY A 136 16.61 -44.78 32.14
CA GLY A 136 17.07 -46.06 32.70
C GLY A 136 16.32 -46.60 33.92
N LYS A 137 15.25 -45.97 34.41
CA LYS A 137 14.38 -46.56 35.45
C LYS A 137 12.89 -46.46 35.10
N SER A 138 12.12 -47.46 35.54
CA SER A 138 10.66 -47.56 35.40
C SER A 138 9.99 -47.25 36.74
N ILE A 139 8.94 -46.43 36.71
CA ILE A 139 7.94 -46.36 37.78
C ILE A 139 6.66 -46.96 37.21
N ASP A 140 6.03 -47.87 37.95
CA ASP A 140 4.72 -48.43 37.63
C ASP A 140 3.67 -47.30 37.56
N PRO A 141 2.99 -47.09 36.42
CA PRO A 141 2.06 -45.97 36.20
C PRO A 141 0.86 -45.92 37.14
N ALA A 142 0.66 -46.91 38.03
CA ALA A 142 -0.53 -47.09 38.85
C ALA A 142 -0.64 -46.22 40.14
N THR A 143 0.15 -45.15 40.33
CA THR A 143 0.54 -44.71 41.69
C THR A 143 0.14 -43.29 42.15
N LEU A 144 -0.97 -42.73 41.66
CA LEU A 144 -1.60 -41.57 42.32
C LEU A 144 -3.07 -41.85 42.64
N VAL A 145 -3.42 -41.84 43.94
CA VAL A 145 -4.80 -42.07 44.44
C VAL A 145 -5.30 -40.82 45.16
N ALA A 146 -6.33 -40.18 44.59
CA ALA A 146 -7.09 -39.12 45.26
C ALA A 146 -8.42 -39.69 45.79
N THR A 147 -8.80 -39.30 47.02
CA THR A 147 -10.07 -39.72 47.64
C THR A 147 -10.88 -38.48 48.02
N ALA A 148 -12.12 -38.38 47.54
CA ALA A 148 -13.05 -37.28 47.86
C ALA A 148 -14.37 -37.83 48.42
N THR A 149 -14.95 -37.13 49.40
CA THR A 149 -16.20 -37.49 50.10
C THR A 149 -17.09 -36.26 50.15
N SER A 150 -18.36 -36.34 49.75
CA SER A 150 -19.33 -35.26 49.99
C SER A 150 -20.70 -35.80 50.43
N ASP A 151 -21.37 -35.03 51.27
CA ASP A 151 -22.65 -35.41 51.88
C ASP A 151 -23.87 -34.75 51.23
N ASN A 152 -23.71 -33.86 50.23
CA ASN A 152 -24.84 -33.15 49.60
C ASN A 152 -24.52 -32.56 48.21
N GLY A 153 -25.12 -33.09 47.15
CA GLY A 153 -25.52 -32.39 45.91
C GLY A 153 -24.44 -31.76 45.02
N ALA A 154 -23.15 -31.88 45.31
CA ALA A 154 -22.09 -31.15 44.60
C ALA A 154 -21.58 -31.88 43.33
N ASP A 155 -21.20 -31.10 42.32
CA ASP A 155 -20.42 -31.58 41.17
C ASP A 155 -18.94 -31.71 41.58
N PHE A 156 -18.29 -32.81 41.24
CA PHE A 156 -16.84 -32.99 41.48
C PHE A 156 -16.03 -32.74 40.21
N ASN A 157 -15.21 -31.68 40.19
CA ASN A 157 -14.32 -31.35 39.08
C ASN A 157 -12.86 -31.68 39.43
N PHE A 158 -12.24 -32.56 38.64
CA PHE A 158 -10.83 -32.94 38.76
C PHE A 158 -10.04 -32.51 37.52
N THR A 159 -8.93 -31.79 37.71
CA THR A 159 -8.02 -31.37 36.63
C THR A 159 -6.66 -32.05 36.79
N SER A 160 -6.24 -32.78 35.74
CA SER A 160 -4.97 -33.51 35.49
C SER A 160 -4.95 -35.05 35.66
N ALA A 161 -3.89 -35.70 35.16
CA ALA A 161 -3.75 -37.17 35.06
C ALA A 161 -3.72 -37.86 36.43
N VAL A 162 -4.74 -38.69 36.69
CA VAL A 162 -4.84 -39.57 37.87
C VAL A 162 -4.87 -41.02 37.38
N SER A 163 -4.02 -41.87 37.94
CA SER A 163 -4.02 -43.30 37.59
C SER A 163 -5.20 -44.05 38.20
N PHE A 164 -5.70 -43.59 39.37
CA PHE A 164 -6.84 -44.17 40.07
C PHE A 164 -7.58 -43.13 40.92
N LEU A 165 -8.90 -43.00 40.77
CA LEU A 165 -9.74 -42.05 41.52
C LEU A 165 -10.82 -42.81 42.29
N ARG A 166 -10.97 -42.57 43.61
CA ARG A 166 -12.03 -43.15 44.43
C ARG A 166 -12.91 -42.06 45.03
N VAL A 167 -14.17 -41.99 44.61
CA VAL A 167 -15.17 -41.06 45.14
C VAL A 167 -16.16 -41.83 46.01
N ASN A 168 -16.31 -41.42 47.27
CA ASN A 168 -17.36 -41.94 48.16
C ASN A 168 -18.48 -40.89 48.23
N ALA A 169 -19.56 -41.13 47.49
CA ALA A 169 -20.69 -40.22 47.37
C ALA A 169 -21.75 -40.52 48.44
N GLY A 170 -22.14 -39.51 49.23
CA GLY A 170 -23.44 -39.48 49.92
C GLY A 170 -24.59 -39.33 48.92
N ASN A 171 -25.83 -39.45 49.41
CA ASN A 171 -27.06 -39.80 48.66
C ASN A 171 -27.42 -38.98 47.40
N ASP A 172 -26.74 -37.87 47.09
CA ASP A 172 -26.98 -37.08 45.87
C ASP A 172 -25.66 -36.51 45.34
N VAL A 173 -25.07 -37.11 44.31
CA VAL A 173 -23.99 -36.50 43.49
C VAL A 173 -24.52 -36.31 42.09
N ALA A 174 -24.56 -35.05 41.62
CA ALA A 174 -25.18 -34.69 40.34
C ALA A 174 -24.27 -34.95 39.13
N ARG A 175 -22.95 -34.73 39.26
CA ARG A 175 -21.96 -34.96 38.18
C ARG A 175 -20.54 -35.14 38.72
N VAL A 176 -19.75 -35.98 38.04
CA VAL A 176 -18.29 -36.07 38.22
C VAL A 176 -17.63 -35.77 36.88
N ILE A 177 -16.74 -34.79 36.84
CA ILE A 177 -16.04 -34.31 35.63
C ILE A 177 -14.53 -34.43 35.84
N ILE A 178 -13.85 -35.04 34.86
CA ILE A 178 -12.39 -35.23 34.86
C ILE A 178 -11.82 -34.55 33.60
N HIS A 179 -10.84 -33.67 33.80
CA HIS A 179 -10.11 -32.93 32.77
C HIS A 179 -8.67 -33.47 32.68
N THR A 180 -8.16 -33.70 31.47
CA THR A 180 -6.78 -34.18 31.21
C THR A 180 -5.92 -33.05 30.63
N ASN A 181 -4.66 -32.89 31.08
CA ASN A 181 -3.79 -31.76 30.68
C ASN A 181 -3.20 -31.89 29.26
N ASP A 182 -2.87 -30.72 28.67
CA ASP A 182 -2.62 -30.43 27.25
C ASP A 182 -1.25 -30.81 26.65
N ASP A 183 -0.37 -31.56 27.32
CA ASP A 183 0.99 -31.80 26.81
C ASP A 183 1.11 -33.03 25.87
N ALA A 184 1.38 -32.75 24.60
CA ALA A 184 1.23 -33.61 23.42
C ALA A 184 2.17 -34.83 23.26
N THR A 185 2.66 -35.51 24.31
CA THR A 185 3.56 -36.67 24.12
C THR A 185 3.44 -37.87 25.08
N ALA A 186 2.54 -37.87 26.07
CA ALA A 186 2.42 -39.01 26.99
C ALA A 186 1.26 -39.95 26.63
N THR A 187 1.55 -41.15 26.14
CA THR A 187 0.57 -42.24 25.98
C THR A 187 0.09 -42.73 27.35
N MET A 188 -1.15 -42.43 27.72
CA MET A 188 -1.79 -43.09 28.87
C MET A 188 -2.20 -44.52 28.48
N THR A 189 -1.55 -45.51 29.08
CA THR A 189 -2.01 -46.91 29.06
C THR A 189 -2.54 -47.27 30.44
N GLY A 190 -3.83 -47.65 30.54
CA GLY A 190 -4.39 -48.29 31.74
C GLY A 190 -5.15 -47.43 32.77
N ALA A 191 -5.76 -46.30 32.40
CA ALA A 191 -6.61 -45.55 33.34
C ALA A 191 -7.91 -46.31 33.67
N SER A 192 -8.23 -46.45 34.97
CA SER A 192 -9.50 -47.05 35.43
C SER A 192 -10.18 -46.13 36.46
N ALA A 193 -11.49 -45.91 36.31
CA ALA A 193 -12.30 -45.13 37.24
C ALA A 193 -13.40 -46.03 37.83
N SER A 194 -13.50 -46.10 39.16
CA SER A 194 -14.56 -46.86 39.85
C SER A 194 -15.44 -45.91 40.66
N VAL A 195 -16.74 -45.87 40.35
CA VAL A 195 -17.75 -45.16 41.15
C VAL A 195 -18.54 -46.19 41.94
N THR A 196 -18.60 -46.05 43.26
CA THR A 196 -19.38 -46.94 44.14
C THR A 196 -20.53 -46.14 44.76
N CYS A 197 -21.77 -46.51 44.48
CA CYS A 197 -22.96 -45.85 45.07
C CYS A 197 -23.58 -46.75 46.14
N ASP A 198 -23.90 -46.20 47.32
CA ASP A 198 -24.65 -46.91 48.37
C ASP A 198 -26.16 -46.82 48.09
N PRO A 199 -26.89 -47.94 47.89
CA PRO A 199 -28.26 -47.92 47.37
C PRO A 199 -29.34 -47.76 48.45
N THR A 200 -29.03 -47.32 49.66
CA THR A 200 -30.01 -47.39 50.77
C THR A 200 -31.18 -46.40 50.70
N ASN A 201 -31.22 -45.42 49.79
CA ASN A 201 -32.39 -44.52 49.58
C ASN A 201 -32.51 -43.93 48.15
N VAL A 202 -32.76 -44.74 47.12
CA VAL A 202 -33.00 -44.23 45.75
C VAL A 202 -34.51 -44.15 45.44
N SER A 203 -35.06 -42.94 45.28
CA SER A 203 -36.41 -42.76 44.72
C SER A 203 -36.41 -43.02 43.21
N ALA A 204 -37.39 -43.78 42.73
CA ALA A 204 -37.51 -44.14 41.31
C ALA A 204 -37.57 -42.90 40.41
N GLY A 205 -36.50 -42.62 39.66
CA GLY A 205 -36.42 -41.52 38.69
C GLY A 205 -35.04 -40.92 38.45
N SER A 206 -34.04 -41.16 39.31
CA SER A 206 -32.73 -40.51 39.21
C SER A 206 -31.74 -41.35 38.38
N GLY A 207 -31.30 -40.83 37.22
CA GLY A 207 -30.18 -41.39 36.45
C GLY A 207 -28.86 -40.73 36.85
N TYR A 208 -27.81 -41.52 37.03
CA TYR A 208 -26.45 -41.04 37.31
C TYR A 208 -25.66 -40.89 35.99
N TRP A 209 -24.94 -39.77 35.82
CA TRP A 209 -24.16 -39.48 34.61
C TRP A 209 -22.67 -39.36 34.93
N ILE A 210 -21.82 -40.06 34.18
CA ILE A 210 -20.35 -39.87 34.20
C ILE A 210 -19.98 -39.22 32.86
N ALA A 211 -19.37 -38.03 32.91
CA ALA A 211 -18.95 -37.28 31.72
C ALA A 211 -17.42 -37.10 31.72
N VAL A 212 -16.74 -37.64 30.71
CA VAL A 212 -15.30 -37.43 30.49
C VAL A 212 -15.14 -36.47 29.32
N LYS A 213 -14.45 -35.34 29.53
CA LYS A 213 -14.27 -34.29 28.52
C LYS A 213 -12.78 -34.16 28.18
N PRO A 214 -12.29 -34.78 27.09
CA PRO A 214 -10.88 -34.64 26.70
C PRO A 214 -10.59 -33.24 26.15
N ALA A 215 -9.42 -32.68 26.48
CA ALA A 215 -9.03 -31.32 26.13
C ALA A 215 -8.43 -31.16 24.72
N VAL A 216 -7.98 -32.25 24.06
CA VAL A 216 -7.44 -32.18 22.69
C VAL A 216 -7.87 -33.39 21.86
N TYR A 217 -8.53 -33.15 20.72
CA TYR A 217 -8.98 -34.18 19.78
C TYR A 217 -7.81 -34.57 18.84
N HIS A 218 -6.92 -35.44 19.30
CA HIS A 218 -6.00 -36.16 18.42
C HIS A 218 -6.42 -37.63 18.31
N GLY A 219 -7.16 -37.97 17.24
CA GLY A 219 -7.13 -39.30 16.61
C GLY A 219 -7.52 -40.55 17.40
N ILE A 220 -7.98 -40.49 18.66
CA ILE A 220 -8.47 -41.67 19.41
C ILE A 220 -9.99 -41.67 19.43
N ARG A 221 -10.62 -42.68 18.82
CA ARG A 221 -12.07 -42.91 18.93
C ARG A 221 -12.40 -43.33 20.36
N VAL A 222 -13.16 -42.51 21.09
CA VAL A 222 -13.83 -42.94 22.32
C VAL A 222 -15.20 -43.50 21.95
N PHE A 223 -15.38 -44.81 22.10
CA PHE A 223 -16.72 -45.40 22.11
C PHE A 223 -17.30 -45.23 23.52
N THR A 224 -18.34 -44.41 23.66
CA THR A 224 -19.22 -44.53 24.81
C THR A 224 -20.04 -45.81 24.63
N ARG A 225 -19.74 -46.85 25.41
CA ARG A 225 -20.75 -47.88 25.69
C ARG A 225 -21.83 -47.17 26.50
N THR A 226 -23.02 -47.02 25.92
CA THR A 226 -24.21 -46.66 26.69
C THR A 226 -24.33 -47.67 27.83
N ALA A 227 -24.30 -47.18 29.08
CA ALA A 227 -24.59 -48.00 30.23
C ALA A 227 -25.97 -48.64 30.01
N SER A 228 -26.05 -49.94 30.24
CA SER A 228 -27.33 -50.63 30.34
C SER A 228 -28.17 -49.92 31.39
N GLN A 229 -29.43 -49.68 31.09
CA GLN A 229 -30.41 -49.28 32.09
C GLN A 229 -30.39 -50.35 33.20
N ILE A 230 -29.84 -50.05 34.37
CA ILE A 230 -29.93 -50.94 35.53
C ILE A 230 -31.32 -50.73 36.13
N THR A 231 -32.30 -51.49 35.64
CA THR A 231 -33.62 -51.56 36.27
C THR A 231 -33.46 -52.26 37.62
N ALA A 232 -33.83 -51.56 38.70
CA ALA A 232 -33.75 -52.10 40.05
C ALA A 232 -34.67 -53.33 40.22
N GLY A 233 -34.09 -54.53 40.15
CA GLY A 233 -34.67 -55.75 40.69
C GLY A 233 -34.31 -55.87 42.16
N THR A 234 -35.30 -56.05 43.02
CA THR A 234 -35.15 -56.17 44.48
C THR A 234 -34.07 -57.19 44.86
N GLY A 235 -33.05 -56.73 45.60
CA GLY A 235 -32.16 -57.58 46.38
C GLY A 235 -31.06 -58.33 45.61
N ARG A 236 -30.10 -57.62 45.01
CA ARG A 236 -28.75 -58.17 44.74
C ARG A 236 -27.74 -57.04 44.50
N PHE A 237 -26.56 -57.15 45.10
CA PHE A 237 -25.40 -56.31 44.78
C PHE A 237 -25.05 -56.45 43.29
N VAL A 238 -24.97 -55.35 42.57
CA VAL A 238 -24.42 -55.30 41.21
C VAL A 238 -23.16 -54.43 41.27
N SER A 239 -22.00 -55.06 41.39
CA SER A 239 -20.72 -54.42 41.05
C SER A 239 -20.55 -54.52 39.53
N GLY A 240 -20.56 -53.39 38.83
CA GLY A 240 -20.21 -53.33 37.40
C GLY A 240 -18.88 -52.61 37.23
N THR A 241 -17.86 -53.32 36.77
CA THR A 241 -16.62 -52.71 36.25
C THR A 241 -16.88 -52.33 34.79
N ALA A 242 -16.67 -51.07 34.43
CA ALA A 242 -16.64 -50.63 33.04
C ALA A 242 -15.17 -50.57 32.61
N ASP A 243 -14.66 -51.64 31.99
CA ASP A 243 -13.32 -51.63 31.40
C ASP A 243 -13.36 -50.88 30.06
N LEU A 244 -12.61 -49.79 29.97
CA LEU A 244 -12.39 -49.04 28.73
C LEU A 244 -11.14 -49.62 28.06
N ASP A 245 -11.33 -50.62 27.19
CA ASP A 245 -10.22 -51.24 26.45
C ASP A 245 -9.81 -50.37 25.25
N LEU A 246 -8.63 -49.73 25.34
CA LEU A 246 -8.03 -48.90 24.29
C LEU A 246 -6.96 -49.66 23.45
N SER A 247 -6.93 -51.00 23.50
CA SER A 247 -5.73 -51.76 23.08
C SER A 247 -5.58 -52.13 21.60
N THR A 248 -6.45 -51.75 20.66
CA THR A 248 -6.25 -52.10 19.22
C THR A 248 -6.59 -51.00 18.20
N PRO A 249 -5.66 -50.61 17.31
CA PRO A 249 -5.95 -49.73 16.17
C PRO A 249 -6.56 -50.52 15.00
N GLY A 250 -7.71 -50.05 14.50
CA GLY A 250 -8.29 -50.46 13.23
C GLY A 250 -9.04 -51.80 13.27
N GLN A 251 -10.38 -51.73 13.26
CA GLN A 251 -11.35 -52.62 12.59
C GLN A 251 -12.76 -52.21 13.05
N GLY A 252 -13.57 -51.69 12.13
CA GLY A 252 -14.92 -51.23 12.43
C GLY A 252 -15.88 -52.37 12.79
N ARG A 253 -16.72 -52.16 13.82
CA ARG A 253 -17.95 -52.94 14.04
C ARG A 253 -19.14 -52.00 14.22
N LYS A 254 -20.16 -52.19 13.38
CA LYS A 254 -21.49 -51.55 13.48
C LYS A 254 -22.24 -52.06 14.72
N LEU A 255 -22.95 -51.17 15.42
CA LEU A 255 -24.07 -51.55 16.30
C LEU A 255 -25.29 -50.67 16.00
N GLY A 256 -26.45 -51.33 15.88
CA GLY A 256 -27.72 -50.77 15.39
C GLY A 256 -28.50 -49.93 16.41
N ALA A 257 -29.46 -49.19 15.87
CA ALA A 257 -30.29 -48.18 16.52
C ALA A 257 -31.10 -48.66 17.73
N LEU A 258 -31.27 -47.75 18.71
CA LEU A 258 -32.46 -47.62 19.56
C LEU A 258 -32.49 -46.20 20.14
N GLY A 259 -33.59 -45.49 19.90
CA GLY A 259 -33.69 -44.04 20.10
C GLY A 259 -34.02 -43.60 21.53
N ALA A 260 -33.61 -42.38 21.85
CA ALA A 260 -34.32 -41.45 22.73
C ALA A 260 -33.72 -40.04 22.55
N THR A 261 -34.62 -39.07 22.52
CA THR A 261 -34.45 -37.62 22.48
C THR A 261 -33.54 -37.07 23.59
N ASP A 262 -32.45 -36.38 23.23
CA ASP A 262 -31.94 -35.19 23.93
C ASP A 262 -30.95 -34.38 23.06
N LYS A 263 -31.11 -33.05 23.06
CA LYS A 263 -30.43 -32.07 22.20
C LYS A 263 -29.04 -31.67 22.73
N GLY A 264 -28.05 -32.56 22.59
CA GLY A 264 -26.62 -32.20 22.61
C GLY A 264 -26.04 -32.36 21.21
N ALA A 265 -25.28 -31.39 20.71
CA ALA A 265 -24.79 -31.37 19.33
C ALA A 265 -24.06 -32.68 18.96
N GLU A 266 -24.66 -33.47 18.07
CA GLU A 266 -24.04 -34.67 17.51
C GLU A 266 -22.90 -34.25 16.56
N VAL A 267 -21.71 -34.81 16.77
CA VAL A 267 -20.54 -34.61 15.89
C VAL A 267 -20.58 -35.64 14.77
N CYS A 268 -20.41 -35.19 13.53
CA CYS A 268 -20.28 -36.00 12.33
C CYS A 268 -18.79 -36.20 12.00
N VAL A 269 -18.36 -37.45 11.83
CA VAL A 269 -17.02 -37.81 11.37
C VAL A 269 -17.12 -38.31 9.93
N ILE A 270 -16.34 -37.72 9.03
CA ILE A 270 -16.35 -38.00 7.59
C ILE A 270 -15.04 -38.69 7.22
N GLU A 271 -15.13 -39.98 6.88
CA GLU A 271 -13.98 -40.84 6.55
C GLU A 271 -13.80 -41.07 5.05
N ASN A 272 -14.83 -40.82 4.24
CA ASN A 272 -14.83 -41.06 2.80
C ASN A 272 -15.82 -40.17 2.04
N GLY A 273 -15.72 -40.16 0.70
CA GLY A 273 -16.53 -39.30 -0.16
C GLY A 273 -18.05 -39.54 -0.08
N ALA A 274 -18.50 -40.77 0.15
CA ALA A 274 -19.94 -41.07 0.27
C ALA A 274 -20.53 -40.47 1.56
N GLU A 275 -19.77 -40.49 2.65
CA GLU A 275 -20.16 -39.86 3.92
C GLU A 275 -20.19 -38.33 3.83
N LEU A 276 -19.29 -37.73 3.04
CA LEU A 276 -19.37 -36.29 2.74
C LEU A 276 -20.68 -35.96 2.03
N VAL A 277 -21.04 -36.69 0.96
CA VAL A 277 -22.30 -36.45 0.25
C VAL A 277 -23.50 -36.65 1.17
N ALA A 278 -23.52 -37.69 1.99
CA ALA A 278 -24.58 -37.91 2.97
C ALA A 278 -24.69 -36.76 3.99
N PHE A 279 -23.57 -36.18 4.42
CA PHE A 279 -23.55 -35.00 5.27
C PHE A 279 -24.07 -33.74 4.55
N LEU A 280 -23.80 -33.58 3.27
CA LEU A 280 -24.30 -32.46 2.47
C LEU A 280 -25.82 -32.55 2.23
N ASP A 281 -26.35 -33.77 2.12
CA ASP A 281 -27.79 -34.05 2.00
C ASP A 281 -28.54 -34.00 3.34
N ASP A 282 -27.84 -34.09 4.48
CA ASP A 282 -28.44 -34.05 5.82
C ASP A 282 -28.48 -32.62 6.38
N ASP A 283 -29.66 -32.01 6.33
CA ASP A 283 -29.91 -30.67 6.87
C ASP A 283 -29.93 -30.61 8.41
N THR A 284 -29.77 -31.72 9.13
CA THR A 284 -29.64 -31.68 10.60
C THR A 284 -28.31 -31.03 11.00
N ALA A 285 -28.39 -30.06 11.91
CA ALA A 285 -27.26 -29.24 12.30
C ALA A 285 -26.26 -30.06 13.16
N LYS A 286 -25.12 -30.43 12.56
CA LYS A 286 -24.01 -31.16 13.21
C LYS A 286 -22.68 -30.45 12.96
N ASP A 287 -21.75 -30.53 13.91
CA ASP A 287 -20.34 -30.24 13.61
C ASP A 287 -19.79 -31.39 12.76
N ALA A 288 -18.87 -31.12 11.84
CA ALA A 288 -18.32 -32.10 10.92
C ALA A 288 -16.79 -32.03 10.88
N TYR A 289 -16.16 -33.20 11.01
CA TYR A 289 -14.71 -33.36 10.96
C TYR A 289 -14.33 -34.35 9.87
N VAL A 290 -13.53 -33.90 8.91
CA VAL A 290 -12.91 -34.78 7.91
C VAL A 290 -11.65 -35.38 8.52
N VAL A 291 -11.51 -36.70 8.50
CA VAL A 291 -10.39 -37.42 9.15
C VAL A 291 -9.50 -38.18 8.17
N ASN A 292 -9.85 -38.18 6.88
CA ASN A 292 -9.08 -38.77 5.79
C ASN A 292 -9.23 -37.91 4.53
N ASP A 293 -8.31 -38.07 3.58
CA ASP A 293 -8.50 -37.54 2.23
C ASP A 293 -9.72 -38.19 1.57
N LEU A 294 -10.51 -37.39 0.86
CA LEU A 294 -11.80 -37.76 0.29
C LEU A 294 -11.68 -37.84 -1.23
N ASP A 295 -12.00 -39.00 -1.79
CA ASP A 295 -12.15 -39.20 -3.24
C ASP A 295 -13.63 -39.21 -3.62
N LEU A 296 -13.99 -38.35 -4.58
CA LEU A 296 -15.36 -38.17 -5.08
C LEU A 296 -15.57 -38.74 -6.48
N SER A 297 -14.60 -39.49 -7.03
CA SER A 297 -14.65 -40.08 -8.37
C SER A 297 -15.93 -40.88 -8.68
N SER A 298 -16.57 -41.49 -7.67
CA SER A 298 -17.81 -42.27 -7.80
C SER A 298 -19.04 -41.61 -7.15
N GLN A 299 -18.96 -40.33 -6.79
CA GLN A 299 -19.98 -39.63 -6.01
C GLN A 299 -20.63 -38.51 -6.81
N THR A 300 -21.91 -38.25 -6.56
CA THR A 300 -22.60 -37.05 -7.07
C THR A 300 -22.73 -36.07 -5.92
N VAL A 301 -22.01 -34.96 -5.98
CA VAL A 301 -22.03 -33.94 -4.93
C VAL A 301 -23.29 -33.08 -5.05
N THR A 302 -23.94 -32.85 -3.91
CA THR A 302 -25.08 -31.94 -3.76
C THR A 302 -24.65 -30.68 -3.01
N THR A 303 -25.50 -29.65 -3.01
CA THR A 303 -25.27 -28.43 -2.24
C THR A 303 -26.06 -28.46 -0.94
N ARG A 304 -25.39 -28.31 0.20
CA ARG A 304 -26.06 -28.11 1.47
C ARG A 304 -26.67 -26.71 1.53
N ALA A 305 -27.98 -26.62 1.76
CA ALA A 305 -28.73 -25.37 1.65
C ALA A 305 -28.30 -24.31 2.68
N SER A 306 -28.06 -24.73 3.93
CA SER A 306 -27.57 -23.84 4.99
C SER A 306 -26.69 -24.56 6.00
N PHE A 307 -25.69 -23.85 6.51
CA PHE A 307 -24.75 -24.37 7.50
C PHE A 307 -24.39 -23.34 8.57
N ALA A 308 -24.61 -23.68 9.84
CA ALA A 308 -24.42 -22.78 10.98
C ALA A 308 -23.37 -23.26 11.99
N ASN A 309 -22.81 -24.44 11.77
CA ASN A 309 -21.92 -25.15 12.69
C ASN A 309 -20.46 -25.11 12.23
N LEU A 310 -19.60 -25.96 12.80
CA LEU A 310 -18.21 -26.13 12.38
C LEU A 310 -18.08 -27.26 11.35
N PHE A 311 -17.49 -26.96 10.19
CA PHE A 311 -16.92 -27.93 9.27
C PHE A 311 -15.41 -27.75 9.28
N ASP A 312 -14.69 -28.72 9.83
CA ASP A 312 -13.23 -28.73 9.90
C ASP A 312 -12.68 -29.87 9.04
N GLY A 313 -11.98 -29.50 7.98
CA GLY A 313 -11.33 -30.45 7.10
C GLY A 313 -10.06 -31.08 7.68
N GLN A 314 -9.54 -30.55 8.80
CA GLN A 314 -8.29 -30.99 9.44
C GLN A 314 -7.11 -31.13 8.48
N HIS A 315 -7.05 -30.24 7.48
CA HIS A 315 -6.07 -30.16 6.40
C HIS A 315 -6.11 -31.32 5.39
N HIS A 316 -7.16 -32.13 5.39
CA HIS A 316 -7.37 -33.18 4.40
C HIS A 316 -7.78 -32.64 3.02
N THR A 317 -7.57 -33.48 2.01
CA THR A 317 -7.78 -33.15 0.61
C THR A 317 -9.05 -33.77 0.07
N ILE A 318 -9.83 -33.00 -0.69
CA ILE A 318 -10.98 -33.44 -1.49
C ILE A 318 -10.52 -33.53 -2.95
N SER A 319 -10.70 -34.70 -3.57
CA SER A 319 -10.21 -35.03 -4.92
C SER A 319 -11.33 -35.51 -5.84
N HIS A 320 -11.12 -35.34 -7.15
CA HIS A 320 -12.04 -35.74 -8.22
C HIS A 320 -13.48 -35.22 -8.09
N TRP A 321 -13.69 -34.10 -7.39
CA TRP A 321 -14.97 -33.40 -7.38
C TRP A 321 -15.18 -32.77 -8.77
N THR A 322 -15.98 -33.42 -9.60
CA THR A 322 -16.38 -32.87 -10.89
C THR A 322 -17.81 -32.34 -10.79
N SER A 323 -17.96 -31.04 -11.06
CA SER A 323 -19.26 -30.39 -11.08
C SER A 323 -19.55 -29.82 -12.45
N ASN A 324 -20.57 -30.37 -13.11
CA ASN A 324 -21.11 -29.84 -14.35
C ASN A 324 -22.40 -29.08 -14.00
N GLY A 325 -22.36 -27.74 -14.06
CA GLY A 325 -23.45 -26.87 -13.61
C GLY A 325 -23.17 -26.09 -12.32
N GLY A 326 -21.92 -26.07 -11.84
CA GLY A 326 -21.49 -25.18 -10.75
C GLY A 326 -22.16 -25.45 -9.40
N VAL A 327 -22.19 -26.71 -8.98
CA VAL A 327 -22.64 -27.13 -7.65
C VAL A 327 -21.62 -26.68 -6.61
N SER A 328 -22.05 -25.89 -5.64
CA SER A 328 -21.23 -25.48 -4.48
C SER A 328 -21.39 -26.48 -3.34
N MET A 329 -20.44 -26.55 -2.40
CA MET A 329 -20.56 -27.42 -1.23
C MET A 329 -21.59 -26.86 -0.25
N PHE A 330 -21.53 -25.55 0.01
CA PHE A 330 -22.47 -24.86 0.90
C PHE A 330 -23.13 -23.67 0.19
N ALA A 331 -24.46 -23.63 0.15
CA ALA A 331 -25.21 -22.50 -0.40
C ALA A 331 -25.17 -21.28 0.53
N THR A 332 -25.29 -21.48 1.85
CA THR A 332 -25.20 -20.41 2.84
C THR A 332 -24.46 -20.86 4.12
N VAL A 333 -23.56 -20.02 4.63
CA VAL A 333 -22.76 -20.30 5.84
C VAL A 333 -22.90 -19.16 6.85
N THR A 334 -23.35 -19.48 8.08
CA THR A 334 -23.31 -18.61 9.27
C THR A 334 -22.33 -19.12 10.33
N GLY A 335 -21.89 -20.37 10.22
CA GLY A 335 -20.90 -21.01 11.09
C GLY A 335 -19.47 -20.88 10.56
N THR A 336 -18.65 -21.90 10.79
CA THR A 336 -17.24 -21.93 10.40
C THR A 336 -16.97 -23.07 9.43
N VAL A 337 -16.30 -22.78 8.31
CA VAL A 337 -15.83 -23.77 7.34
C VAL A 337 -14.33 -23.60 7.19
N LYS A 338 -13.52 -24.61 7.55
CA LYS A 338 -12.06 -24.43 7.60
C LYS A 338 -11.22 -25.65 7.25
N ASN A 339 -9.94 -25.39 6.97
CA ASN A 339 -8.84 -26.35 6.91
C ASN A 339 -9.04 -27.51 5.93
N PHE A 340 -9.29 -27.26 4.65
CA PHE A 340 -9.26 -28.33 3.63
C PHE A 340 -8.71 -27.84 2.30
N THR A 341 -8.26 -28.79 1.48
CA THR A 341 -7.79 -28.53 0.13
C THR A 341 -8.74 -29.16 -0.89
N ILE A 342 -9.17 -28.39 -1.88
CA ILE A 342 -9.78 -28.89 -3.12
C ILE A 342 -8.63 -29.13 -4.09
N ASP A 343 -8.41 -30.40 -4.44
CA ASP A 343 -7.28 -30.81 -5.28
C ASP A 343 -7.44 -30.38 -6.75
N ALA A 344 -6.33 -30.33 -7.48
CA ALA A 344 -6.30 -30.02 -8.91
C ALA A 344 -7.00 -31.08 -9.79
N SER A 345 -7.24 -32.30 -9.26
CA SER A 345 -8.09 -33.32 -9.89
C SER A 345 -9.57 -32.96 -9.93
N CYS A 346 -10.02 -31.97 -9.14
CA CYS A 346 -11.39 -31.47 -9.18
C CYS A 346 -11.57 -30.48 -10.35
N ALA A 347 -12.79 -30.30 -10.83
CA ALA A 347 -13.10 -29.35 -11.90
C ALA A 347 -14.52 -28.80 -11.78
N PHE A 348 -14.65 -27.47 -11.92
CA PHE A 348 -15.93 -26.77 -11.91
C PHE A 348 -16.23 -26.22 -13.31
N GLU A 349 -17.07 -26.95 -14.05
CA GLU A 349 -17.40 -26.64 -15.44
C GLU A 349 -18.88 -26.24 -15.58
N SER A 350 -19.19 -25.55 -16.67
CA SER A 350 -20.54 -25.08 -17.00
C SER A 350 -21.20 -24.31 -15.84
N VAL A 351 -20.41 -23.56 -15.07
CA VAL A 351 -20.94 -22.76 -13.95
C VAL A 351 -21.98 -21.78 -14.47
N PRO A 352 -23.17 -21.67 -13.85
CA PRO A 352 -24.26 -20.84 -14.34
C PRO A 352 -23.87 -19.37 -14.54
N MET A 353 -24.42 -18.77 -15.59
CA MET A 353 -24.19 -17.36 -15.98
C MET A 353 -25.09 -16.37 -15.22
N SER A 354 -25.56 -16.76 -14.03
CA SER A 354 -26.34 -15.96 -13.09
C SER A 354 -26.10 -16.44 -11.66
N GLY A 355 -26.30 -15.57 -10.66
CA GLY A 355 -26.18 -15.93 -9.25
C GLY A 355 -24.74 -15.87 -8.70
N ASN A 356 -24.53 -16.48 -7.53
CA ASN A 356 -23.22 -16.50 -6.87
C ASN A 356 -22.61 -17.89 -7.02
N PHE A 357 -21.29 -17.96 -7.22
CA PHE A 357 -20.57 -19.22 -7.23
C PHE A 357 -19.19 -19.10 -6.58
N GLY A 358 -18.89 -20.13 -5.81
CA GLY A 358 -17.62 -20.53 -5.22
C GLY A 358 -17.90 -21.83 -4.46
N PRO A 359 -16.90 -22.66 -4.12
CA PRO A 359 -17.10 -23.82 -3.25
C PRO A 359 -17.95 -23.52 -2.00
N VAL A 360 -17.85 -22.30 -1.48
CA VAL A 360 -18.84 -21.67 -0.60
C VAL A 360 -19.60 -20.59 -1.38
N THR A 361 -20.89 -20.78 -1.62
CA THR A 361 -21.70 -19.83 -2.41
C THR A 361 -21.86 -18.49 -1.69
N LYS A 362 -22.25 -18.52 -0.40
CA LYS A 362 -22.62 -17.33 0.35
C LYS A 362 -22.23 -17.41 1.83
N LEU A 363 -21.60 -16.36 2.33
CA LEU A 363 -21.31 -16.15 3.75
C LEU A 363 -22.31 -15.14 4.35
N LEU A 364 -22.88 -15.48 5.50
CA LEU A 364 -23.89 -14.75 6.28
C LEU A 364 -23.35 -14.39 7.69
N SER A 365 -24.16 -13.74 8.54
CA SER A 365 -23.70 -13.00 9.76
C SER A 365 -22.90 -13.88 10.68
N GLY A 366 -21.67 -13.44 10.98
CA GLY A 366 -20.73 -14.19 11.83
C GLY A 366 -20.05 -15.38 11.15
N GLY A 367 -20.41 -15.69 9.89
CA GLY A 367 -19.81 -16.78 9.14
C GLY A 367 -18.33 -16.57 8.89
N THR A 368 -17.56 -17.65 9.01
CA THR A 368 -16.10 -17.67 8.84
C THR A 368 -15.69 -18.74 7.85
N VAL A 369 -14.81 -18.39 6.90
CA VAL A 369 -14.10 -19.34 6.06
C VAL A 369 -12.60 -19.15 6.29
N SER A 370 -11.87 -20.22 6.62
CA SER A 370 -10.44 -20.08 6.89
C SER A 370 -9.58 -21.30 6.53
N GLY A 371 -8.33 -21.12 6.11
CA GLY A 371 -7.44 -22.26 5.82
C GLY A 371 -7.94 -23.13 4.64
N VAL A 372 -8.72 -22.56 3.73
CA VAL A 372 -9.29 -23.27 2.58
C VAL A 372 -8.41 -23.01 1.35
N THR A 373 -7.97 -24.09 0.71
CA THR A 373 -7.17 -24.02 -0.53
C THR A 373 -7.96 -24.57 -1.71
N ASN A 374 -8.11 -23.80 -2.79
CA ASN A 374 -8.66 -24.28 -4.05
C ASN A 374 -7.55 -24.43 -5.11
N ARG A 375 -7.30 -25.65 -5.59
CA ARG A 375 -6.39 -25.91 -6.73
C ARG A 375 -7.13 -26.20 -8.03
N ALA A 376 -8.46 -26.35 -7.98
CA ALA A 376 -9.28 -26.74 -9.11
C ALA A 376 -9.62 -25.55 -10.01
N PRO A 377 -9.57 -25.71 -11.35
CA PRO A 377 -10.00 -24.67 -12.27
C PRO A 377 -11.51 -24.46 -12.22
N ILE A 378 -11.91 -23.21 -12.50
CA ILE A 378 -13.31 -22.79 -12.63
C ILE A 378 -13.51 -22.21 -14.02
N THR A 379 -14.41 -22.81 -14.78
CA THR A 379 -14.77 -22.34 -16.13
C THR A 379 -16.24 -21.99 -16.20
N ALA A 380 -16.53 -20.81 -16.74
CA ALA A 380 -17.90 -20.31 -16.83
C ALA A 380 -18.14 -19.47 -18.08
N ASN A 381 -18.74 -20.12 -19.07
CA ASN A 381 -18.89 -19.61 -20.41
C ASN A 381 -20.37 -19.59 -20.80
N GLY A 382 -20.81 -18.53 -21.47
CA GLY A 382 -22.15 -18.44 -22.02
C GLY A 382 -22.75 -17.05 -21.95
N THR A 383 -24.04 -16.96 -22.27
CA THR A 383 -24.78 -15.70 -22.27
C THR A 383 -25.10 -15.26 -20.85
N LEU A 384 -24.67 -14.05 -20.47
CA LEU A 384 -25.08 -13.44 -19.21
C LEU A 384 -26.60 -13.25 -19.21
N THR A 385 -27.26 -13.74 -18.16
CA THR A 385 -28.72 -13.62 -18.00
C THR A 385 -29.11 -12.76 -16.80
N ASP A 386 -28.21 -12.63 -15.81
CA ASP A 386 -28.42 -11.78 -14.64
C ASP A 386 -27.08 -11.26 -14.06
N GLN A 387 -27.11 -10.62 -12.90
CA GLN A 387 -25.93 -10.36 -12.08
C GLN A 387 -25.25 -11.65 -11.65
N ARG A 388 -23.92 -11.60 -11.63
CA ARG A 388 -23.08 -12.73 -11.20
C ARG A 388 -22.00 -12.32 -10.22
N SER A 389 -21.72 -13.20 -9.26
CA SER A 389 -20.54 -13.15 -8.39
C SER A 389 -19.78 -14.47 -8.45
N LEU A 390 -18.60 -14.48 -9.09
CA LEU A 390 -17.78 -15.66 -9.31
C LEU A 390 -16.50 -15.57 -8.48
N ALA A 391 -16.20 -16.62 -7.71
CA ALA A 391 -14.94 -16.70 -6.98
C ALA A 391 -14.37 -18.12 -6.86
N GLY A 392 -13.06 -18.20 -6.62
CA GLY A 392 -12.37 -19.47 -6.33
C GLY A 392 -12.77 -20.13 -5.01
N ILE A 393 -13.26 -19.35 -4.03
CA ILE A 393 -13.59 -19.87 -2.69
C ILE A 393 -14.98 -19.41 -2.25
N VAL A 394 -15.19 -18.09 -2.08
CA VAL A 394 -16.45 -17.53 -1.57
C VAL A 394 -17.13 -16.66 -2.62
N GLY A 395 -18.28 -17.11 -3.13
CA GLY A 395 -19.02 -16.38 -4.15
C GLY A 395 -19.46 -15.00 -3.67
N ARG A 396 -20.09 -14.91 -2.50
CA ARG A 396 -20.58 -13.64 -1.93
C ARG A 396 -20.52 -13.64 -0.40
N MET A 397 -20.15 -12.52 0.21
CA MET A 397 -20.31 -12.29 1.64
C MET A 397 -21.36 -11.20 1.88
N GLU A 398 -22.44 -11.51 2.60
CA GLU A 398 -23.45 -10.54 3.01
C GLU A 398 -23.55 -10.59 4.52
N VAL A 399 -23.09 -9.57 5.29
CA VAL A 399 -23.37 -9.36 6.75
C VAL A 399 -22.24 -8.70 7.57
N ASN A 400 -22.60 -8.27 8.79
CA ASN A 400 -21.72 -7.84 9.87
C ASN A 400 -20.82 -9.00 10.39
N SER A 401 -19.54 -8.70 10.59
CA SER A 401 -18.54 -9.57 11.24
C SER A 401 -18.16 -10.87 10.50
N SER A 402 -18.44 -11.00 9.20
CA SER A 402 -17.93 -12.14 8.40
C SER A 402 -16.43 -12.05 8.13
N ARG A 403 -15.79 -13.22 8.07
CA ARG A 403 -14.33 -13.34 7.91
C ARG A 403 -13.97 -14.36 6.83
N VAL A 404 -13.03 -13.99 5.98
CA VAL A 404 -12.32 -14.90 5.08
C VAL A 404 -10.83 -14.73 5.33
N GLU A 405 -10.20 -15.73 5.93
CA GLU A 405 -8.83 -15.59 6.45
C GLU A 405 -7.97 -16.78 6.00
N ASP A 406 -6.71 -16.56 5.62
CA ASP A 406 -5.77 -17.65 5.27
C ASP A 406 -6.32 -18.59 4.17
N CYS A 407 -6.87 -18.01 3.11
CA CYS A 407 -7.52 -18.75 2.02
C CYS A 407 -6.75 -18.57 0.71
N HIS A 408 -6.54 -19.66 -0.02
CA HIS A 408 -5.60 -19.70 -1.14
C HIS A 408 -6.23 -20.28 -2.41
N ASN A 409 -6.23 -19.51 -3.50
CA ASN A 409 -6.68 -19.98 -4.80
C ASN A 409 -5.50 -20.18 -5.76
N TYR A 410 -5.25 -21.42 -6.18
CA TYR A 410 -4.31 -21.80 -7.23
C TYR A 410 -5.01 -22.14 -8.55
N GLY A 411 -6.30 -22.46 -8.51
CA GLY A 411 -7.09 -22.79 -9.68
C GLY A 411 -7.32 -21.58 -10.60
N ALA A 412 -7.15 -21.77 -11.91
CA ALA A 412 -7.46 -20.72 -12.88
C ALA A 412 -8.97 -20.46 -12.95
N ILE A 413 -9.36 -19.21 -13.15
CA ILE A 413 -10.74 -18.77 -13.34
C ILE A 413 -10.88 -18.20 -14.75
N ASN A 414 -11.61 -18.90 -15.61
CA ASN A 414 -11.79 -18.53 -17.01
C ASN A 414 -13.25 -18.28 -17.31
N THR A 415 -13.55 -17.13 -17.91
CA THR A 415 -14.91 -16.78 -18.29
C THR A 415 -14.99 -16.17 -19.68
N ASP A 416 -15.86 -16.73 -20.51
CA ASP A 416 -16.28 -16.14 -21.78
C ASP A 416 -17.71 -15.62 -21.65
N PHE A 417 -17.83 -14.31 -21.45
CA PHE A 417 -19.10 -13.61 -21.32
C PHE A 417 -19.65 -13.28 -22.70
N VAL A 418 -20.74 -13.95 -23.07
CA VAL A 418 -21.54 -13.59 -24.25
C VAL A 418 -22.59 -12.56 -23.83
N MET A 419 -22.71 -11.50 -24.63
CA MET A 419 -23.49 -10.32 -24.32
C MET A 419 -25.01 -10.52 -24.43
N GLY A 420 -25.66 -10.76 -23.30
CA GLY A 420 -27.12 -10.65 -23.15
C GLY A 420 -27.61 -9.19 -23.05
N SER A 421 -28.92 -8.99 -22.86
CA SER A 421 -29.50 -7.65 -22.57
C SER A 421 -29.37 -7.22 -21.10
N VAL A 422 -28.29 -7.65 -20.43
CA VAL A 422 -28.13 -7.56 -18.96
C VAL A 422 -27.57 -6.20 -18.54
N LYS A 423 -28.36 -5.42 -17.80
CA LYS A 423 -27.96 -4.13 -17.22
C LYS A 423 -27.49 -4.24 -15.77
N LYS A 424 -26.87 -5.35 -15.37
CA LYS A 424 -26.36 -5.57 -14.00
C LYS A 424 -24.84 -5.77 -13.97
N THR A 425 -24.26 -5.51 -12.80
CA THR A 425 -22.81 -5.62 -12.55
C THR A 425 -22.38 -7.08 -12.47
N GLN A 426 -21.17 -7.38 -12.93
CA GLN A 426 -20.53 -8.70 -12.83
C GLN A 426 -19.30 -8.61 -11.93
N TYR A 427 -19.10 -9.59 -11.06
CA TYR A 427 -17.96 -9.68 -10.14
C TYR A 427 -17.20 -10.98 -10.37
N VAL A 428 -15.88 -10.89 -10.51
CA VAL A 428 -14.99 -12.04 -10.67
C VAL A 428 -13.77 -11.87 -9.78
N ALA A 429 -13.40 -12.89 -9.01
CA ALA A 429 -12.19 -12.86 -8.20
C ALA A 429 -11.58 -14.21 -7.84
N GLY A 430 -10.34 -14.23 -7.38
CA GLY A 430 -9.67 -15.46 -6.94
C GLY A 430 -10.22 -16.01 -5.63
N VAL A 431 -10.57 -15.16 -4.66
CA VAL A 431 -10.97 -15.61 -3.31
C VAL A 431 -12.43 -15.26 -3.01
N VAL A 432 -12.79 -13.97 -3.07
CA VAL A 432 -14.13 -13.48 -2.72
C VAL A 432 -14.73 -12.68 -3.88
N GLY A 433 -15.90 -13.09 -4.37
CA GLY A 433 -16.53 -12.41 -5.51
C GLY A 433 -17.00 -11.00 -5.14
N VAL A 434 -17.79 -10.87 -4.08
CA VAL A 434 -18.28 -9.57 -3.60
C VAL A 434 -18.61 -9.58 -2.11
N PHE A 435 -18.46 -8.45 -1.42
CA PHE A 435 -19.09 -8.25 -0.10
C PHE A 435 -19.83 -6.91 0.06
N ILE A 436 -21.07 -6.95 0.58
CA ILE A 436 -22.07 -5.89 0.33
C ILE A 436 -22.74 -5.24 1.57
N ALA A 437 -22.27 -5.48 2.79
CA ALA A 437 -22.85 -4.87 4.01
C ALA A 437 -21.84 -3.96 4.72
N PRO A 438 -22.19 -2.70 5.08
CA PRO A 438 -21.27 -1.78 5.74
C PRO A 438 -21.00 -2.25 7.18
N SER A 439 -19.75 -2.59 7.48
CA SER A 439 -19.27 -2.93 8.81
C SER A 439 -17.75 -2.91 8.82
N THR A 440 -17.13 -2.30 9.83
CA THR A 440 -15.67 -2.35 10.04
C THR A 440 -15.17 -3.73 10.45
N ASN A 441 -16.07 -4.64 10.81
CA ASN A 441 -15.72 -5.98 11.30
C ASN A 441 -15.63 -7.03 10.18
N VAL A 442 -15.98 -6.66 8.95
CA VAL A 442 -15.78 -7.54 7.78
C VAL A 442 -14.31 -7.50 7.39
N ARG A 443 -13.72 -8.68 7.20
CA ARG A 443 -12.28 -8.80 6.95
C ARG A 443 -11.97 -9.89 5.93
N VAL A 444 -11.10 -9.55 4.99
CA VAL A 444 -10.36 -10.52 4.15
C VAL A 444 -8.89 -10.38 4.51
N LYS A 445 -8.27 -11.44 5.04
CA LYS A 445 -6.91 -11.35 5.62
C LYS A 445 -6.05 -12.55 5.25
N ASP A 446 -4.77 -12.31 4.98
CA ASP A 446 -3.76 -13.36 4.70
C ASP A 446 -4.17 -14.29 3.54
N CYS A 447 -5.03 -13.81 2.63
CA CYS A 447 -5.51 -14.60 1.51
C CYS A 447 -4.59 -14.45 0.31
N THR A 448 -4.43 -15.52 -0.48
CA THR A 448 -3.63 -15.49 -1.70
C THR A 448 -4.37 -15.98 -2.94
N ASN A 449 -4.03 -15.39 -4.08
CA ASN A 449 -4.43 -15.90 -5.39
C ASN A 449 -3.20 -16.10 -6.28
N HIS A 450 -2.96 -17.34 -6.67
CA HIS A 450 -1.95 -17.76 -7.63
C HIS A 450 -2.56 -18.15 -8.98
N GLY A 451 -3.86 -18.47 -9.01
CA GLY A 451 -4.57 -18.82 -10.23
C GLY A 451 -4.78 -17.63 -11.17
N ASN A 452 -4.56 -17.83 -12.46
CA ASN A 452 -4.84 -16.79 -13.46
C ASN A 452 -6.36 -16.55 -13.57
N ILE A 453 -6.76 -15.29 -13.71
CA ILE A 453 -8.13 -14.87 -13.95
C ILE A 453 -8.22 -14.27 -15.35
N THR A 454 -8.99 -14.91 -16.23
CA THR A 454 -9.20 -14.44 -17.61
C THR A 454 -10.69 -14.20 -17.85
N VAL A 455 -11.03 -12.97 -18.22
CA VAL A 455 -12.40 -12.55 -18.53
C VAL A 455 -12.46 -12.04 -19.97
N ASN A 456 -13.10 -12.80 -20.86
CA ASN A 456 -13.31 -12.40 -22.24
C ASN A 456 -14.75 -11.94 -22.47
N GLY A 457 -14.92 -10.80 -23.13
CA GLY A 457 -16.20 -10.34 -23.66
C GLY A 457 -16.34 -10.69 -25.13
N LEU A 458 -17.36 -11.47 -25.48
CA LEU A 458 -17.67 -11.88 -26.85
C LEU A 458 -18.87 -11.10 -27.39
N GLU A 459 -18.73 -10.54 -28.59
CA GLU A 459 -19.77 -9.78 -29.28
C GLU A 459 -20.98 -10.67 -29.64
N GLU A 460 -22.20 -10.14 -29.45
CA GLU A 460 -23.41 -10.72 -30.06
C GLU A 460 -24.35 -9.61 -30.53
N GLY A 461 -24.12 -9.11 -31.74
CA GLY A 461 -25.04 -8.20 -32.44
C GLY A 461 -25.06 -6.75 -31.94
N THR A 462 -25.53 -5.85 -32.81
CA THR A 462 -25.61 -4.41 -32.55
C THR A 462 -26.64 -4.08 -31.46
N GLY A 463 -26.26 -3.25 -30.48
CA GLY A 463 -27.20 -2.66 -29.49
C GLY A 463 -27.28 -3.33 -28.11
N LYS A 464 -26.39 -4.28 -27.77
CA LYS A 464 -26.30 -4.88 -26.43
C LYS A 464 -25.38 -4.04 -25.51
N VAL A 465 -25.83 -3.78 -24.29
CA VAL A 465 -25.14 -2.96 -23.28
C VAL A 465 -24.91 -3.78 -22.01
N LEU A 466 -23.65 -3.94 -21.61
CA LEU A 466 -23.33 -4.32 -20.23
C LEU A 466 -23.10 -3.07 -19.38
N ARG A 467 -23.44 -3.14 -18.10
CA ARG A 467 -23.15 -2.04 -17.16
C ARG A 467 -21.71 -2.06 -16.67
N ASN A 468 -21.35 -3.01 -15.80
CA ASN A 468 -20.10 -2.95 -15.05
C ASN A 468 -19.49 -4.35 -14.91
N VAL A 469 -18.17 -4.46 -15.05
CA VAL A 469 -17.41 -5.70 -14.80
C VAL A 469 -16.26 -5.36 -13.85
N TYR A 470 -16.24 -6.00 -12.68
CA TYR A 470 -15.24 -5.78 -11.65
C TYR A 470 -14.45 -7.05 -11.41
N ILE A 471 -13.12 -6.95 -11.52
CA ILE A 471 -12.22 -8.08 -11.47
C ILE A 471 -11.11 -7.78 -10.46
N GLY A 472 -10.97 -8.64 -9.46
CA GLY A 472 -9.90 -8.54 -8.46
C GLY A 472 -9.19 -9.87 -8.25
N GLY A 473 -7.88 -9.89 -8.05
CA GLY A 473 -7.19 -11.16 -7.76
C GLY A 473 -7.66 -11.79 -6.46
N ILE A 474 -7.99 -10.97 -5.45
CA ILE A 474 -8.52 -11.44 -4.16
C ILE A 474 -10.01 -11.16 -4.04
N VAL A 475 -10.44 -9.91 -4.26
CA VAL A 475 -11.82 -9.47 -4.07
C VAL A 475 -12.37 -8.79 -5.32
N GLY A 476 -13.54 -9.21 -5.82
CA GLY A 476 -14.10 -8.60 -7.03
C GLY A 476 -14.60 -7.19 -6.76
N CYS A 477 -15.41 -7.04 -5.70
CA CYS A 477 -15.96 -5.73 -5.31
C CYS A 477 -16.39 -5.65 -3.83
N THR A 478 -16.45 -4.43 -3.29
CA THR A 478 -17.17 -4.15 -2.04
C THR A 478 -18.25 -3.09 -2.23
N GLY A 479 -19.35 -3.24 -1.50
CA GLY A 479 -20.27 -2.14 -1.18
C GLY A 479 -21.18 -1.57 -2.26
N LEU A 480 -21.16 -2.09 -3.48
CA LEU A 480 -22.08 -1.66 -4.53
C LEU A 480 -23.27 -2.62 -4.60
N ASN A 481 -24.45 -2.13 -4.18
CA ASN A 481 -25.72 -2.77 -4.52
C ASN A 481 -25.82 -2.86 -6.05
N ALA A 482 -25.44 -4.01 -6.60
CA ALA A 482 -26.25 -4.82 -7.49
C ALA A 482 -27.38 -4.05 -8.22
N GLY A 483 -27.04 -3.11 -9.11
CA GLY A 483 -27.99 -2.47 -10.03
C GLY A 483 -28.43 -1.02 -9.76
N SER A 484 -27.96 -0.33 -8.71
CA SER A 484 -28.35 1.06 -8.47
C SER A 484 -27.21 2.06 -8.66
N SER A 485 -27.21 2.72 -9.81
CA SER A 485 -26.51 3.99 -10.10
C SER A 485 -27.09 5.18 -9.33
N SER A 486 -27.80 4.95 -8.22
CA SER A 486 -28.42 6.01 -7.43
C SER A 486 -27.63 6.23 -6.15
N LYS A 487 -27.08 7.44 -6.05
CA LYS A 487 -26.79 8.15 -4.81
C LYS A 487 -27.88 7.83 -3.77
N LYS A 488 -27.67 6.87 -2.87
CA LYS A 488 -28.44 6.79 -1.64
C LYS A 488 -27.70 7.60 -0.58
N SER A 489 -27.97 8.90 -0.63
CA SER A 489 -27.77 9.86 0.45
C SER A 489 -28.18 9.23 1.80
N GLY A 490 -27.27 9.28 2.79
CA GLY A 490 -27.64 9.09 4.20
C GLY A 490 -26.71 8.23 5.07
N TYR A 491 -25.72 7.52 4.53
CA TYR A 491 -24.82 6.69 5.34
C TYR A 491 -23.36 6.80 4.89
N THR A 492 -22.47 7.09 5.84
CA THR A 492 -21.01 6.96 5.79
C THR A 492 -20.66 5.47 5.86
N LYS A 493 -20.28 4.84 4.76
CA LYS A 493 -20.05 3.38 4.69
C LYS A 493 -18.58 3.03 4.50
N ASN A 494 -18.03 2.28 5.44
CA ASN A 494 -16.83 1.47 5.29
C ASN A 494 -17.27 0.00 5.35
N TYR A 495 -16.99 -0.76 4.29
CA TYR A 495 -17.44 -2.14 4.15
C TYR A 495 -16.49 -3.17 4.74
N GLY A 496 -15.34 -2.76 5.26
CA GLY A 496 -14.38 -3.65 5.94
C GLY A 496 -12.93 -3.35 5.57
N THR A 497 -12.08 -4.34 5.81
CA THR A 497 -10.63 -4.25 5.55
C THR A 497 -10.15 -5.45 4.72
N ILE A 498 -9.28 -5.19 3.76
CA ILE A 498 -8.45 -6.21 3.10
C ILE A 498 -7.03 -6.01 3.59
N LEU A 499 -6.47 -7.02 4.23
CA LEU A 499 -5.22 -6.93 4.97
C LEU A 499 -4.27 -8.06 4.57
N SER A 500 -3.00 -7.74 4.31
CA SER A 500 -1.94 -8.74 4.11
C SER A 500 -2.25 -9.76 3.02
N CYS A 501 -3.01 -9.36 2.00
CA CYS A 501 -3.40 -10.26 0.92
C CYS A 501 -2.42 -10.17 -0.25
N HIS A 502 -2.24 -11.28 -0.97
CA HIS A 502 -1.24 -11.40 -2.04
C HIS A 502 -1.79 -12.03 -3.32
N ASN A 503 -1.66 -11.34 -4.45
CA ASN A 503 -1.98 -11.91 -5.77
C ASN A 503 -0.71 -12.10 -6.62
N SER A 504 -0.44 -13.33 -7.05
CA SER A 504 0.59 -13.63 -8.06
C SER A 504 0.00 -14.14 -9.39
N GLY A 505 -1.31 -14.41 -9.43
CA GLY A 505 -2.00 -14.83 -10.66
C GLY A 505 -2.19 -13.67 -11.63
N LYS A 506 -2.03 -13.92 -12.94
CA LYS A 506 -2.32 -12.91 -13.98
C LYS A 506 -3.81 -12.61 -14.02
N ILE A 507 -4.16 -11.34 -14.14
CA ILE A 507 -5.52 -10.84 -14.36
C ILE A 507 -5.59 -10.24 -15.75
N SER A 508 -6.40 -10.84 -16.63
CA SER A 508 -6.54 -10.38 -18.01
C SER A 508 -8.02 -10.22 -18.36
N ALA A 509 -8.37 -9.04 -18.86
CA ALA A 509 -9.66 -8.79 -19.49
C ALA A 509 -9.49 -8.43 -20.96
N ASN A 510 -10.17 -9.16 -21.83
CA ASN A 510 -10.16 -8.93 -23.27
C ASN A 510 -11.58 -8.64 -23.75
N TRP A 511 -11.80 -7.50 -24.39
CA TRP A 511 -13.14 -7.02 -24.69
C TRP A 511 -13.33 -6.63 -26.16
N ASN A 512 -14.25 -7.32 -26.85
CA ASN A 512 -14.60 -7.07 -28.25
C ASN A 512 -16.12 -6.79 -28.34
N GLY A 513 -16.53 -5.55 -28.71
CA GLY A 513 -17.90 -5.28 -29.20
C GLY A 513 -19.02 -4.91 -28.21
N ALA A 514 -18.80 -4.02 -27.23
CA ALA A 514 -19.91 -3.47 -26.41
C ALA A 514 -19.92 -1.94 -26.33
N THR A 515 -21.09 -1.36 -26.05
CA THR A 515 -21.25 0.05 -25.68
C THR A 515 -21.66 0.17 -24.20
N GLY A 516 -21.08 1.11 -23.45
CA GLY A 516 -21.63 1.57 -22.14
C GLY A 516 -21.10 0.91 -20.85
N GLY A 517 -19.97 0.19 -20.88
CA GLY A 517 -19.44 -0.60 -19.75
C GLY A 517 -18.36 0.10 -18.89
N TYR A 518 -18.43 -0.04 -17.55
CA TYR A 518 -17.33 0.26 -16.61
C TYR A 518 -16.51 -1.00 -16.31
N PHE A 519 -15.25 -1.00 -16.72
CA PHE A 519 -14.31 -2.11 -16.46
C PHE A 519 -13.32 -1.69 -15.40
N ASN A 520 -13.39 -2.28 -14.21
CA ASN A 520 -12.46 -1.96 -13.13
C ASN A 520 -11.69 -3.19 -12.71
N LEU A 521 -10.36 -3.10 -12.82
CA LEU A 521 -9.44 -4.21 -12.64
C LEU A 521 -8.39 -3.86 -11.59
N GLY A 522 -8.19 -4.76 -10.63
CA GLY A 522 -7.11 -4.66 -9.64
C GLY A 522 -6.46 -6.01 -9.33
N GLY A 523 -5.15 -6.03 -9.06
CA GLY A 523 -4.47 -7.23 -8.58
C GLY A 523 -5.02 -7.77 -7.26
N ILE A 524 -5.47 -6.88 -6.38
CA ILE A 524 -6.11 -7.25 -5.10
C ILE A 524 -7.62 -7.10 -5.21
N ILE A 525 -8.09 -5.92 -5.64
CA ILE A 525 -9.51 -5.60 -5.67
C ILE A 525 -9.95 -4.89 -6.94
N GLY A 526 -11.07 -5.32 -7.54
CA GLY A 526 -11.64 -4.59 -8.68
C GLY A 526 -12.10 -3.18 -8.30
N VAL A 527 -13.09 -3.07 -7.40
CA VAL A 527 -13.57 -1.79 -6.83
C VAL A 527 -13.98 -1.95 -5.38
N GLY A 528 -13.56 -1.06 -4.48
CA GLY A 528 -13.95 -1.16 -3.07
C GLY A 528 -14.16 0.14 -2.31
N GLU A 529 -15.17 0.12 -1.45
CA GLU A 529 -15.38 0.99 -0.29
C GLU A 529 -14.82 0.35 1.00
N CYS A 530 -13.52 0.05 1.02
CA CYS A 530 -12.84 -0.64 2.12
C CYS A 530 -11.44 -0.07 2.38
N ALA A 531 -10.90 -0.32 3.57
CA ALA A 531 -9.48 -0.05 3.84
C ALA A 531 -8.60 -1.14 3.21
N LEU A 532 -7.44 -0.73 2.69
CA LEU A 532 -6.39 -1.61 2.18
C LEU A 532 -5.13 -1.41 3.00
N ASP A 533 -4.51 -2.51 3.41
CA ASP A 533 -3.32 -2.49 4.24
C ASP A 533 -2.42 -3.68 3.90
N SER A 534 -1.13 -3.41 3.68
CA SER A 534 -0.09 -4.44 3.54
C SER A 534 -0.34 -5.44 2.40
N CYS A 535 -1.01 -5.02 1.32
CA CYS A 535 -1.39 -5.90 0.23
C CYS A 535 -0.39 -5.85 -0.93
N THR A 536 -0.09 -6.99 -1.54
CA THR A 536 0.91 -7.08 -2.62
C THR A 536 0.34 -7.74 -3.88
N ASN A 537 0.68 -7.20 -5.05
CA ASN A 537 0.38 -7.83 -6.34
C ASN A 537 1.66 -8.08 -7.13
N GLU A 538 1.93 -9.33 -7.49
CA GLU A 538 2.99 -9.75 -8.42
C GLU A 538 2.45 -10.14 -9.81
N GLY A 539 1.15 -10.43 -9.92
CA GLY A 539 0.51 -10.82 -11.17
C GLY A 539 0.32 -9.65 -12.14
N GLU A 540 0.51 -9.89 -13.44
CA GLU A 540 0.18 -8.88 -14.47
C GLU A 540 -1.31 -8.52 -14.42
N VAL A 541 -1.66 -7.24 -14.55
CA VAL A 541 -3.03 -6.75 -14.71
C VAL A 541 -3.17 -6.09 -16.08
N SER A 542 -3.99 -6.68 -16.96
CA SER A 542 -4.15 -6.18 -18.33
C SER A 542 -5.60 -6.06 -18.77
N LEU A 543 -5.92 -4.91 -19.39
CA LEU A 543 -7.16 -4.69 -20.12
C LEU A 543 -6.86 -4.39 -21.59
N THR A 544 -7.40 -5.20 -22.49
CA THR A 544 -7.42 -4.93 -23.93
C THR A 544 -8.86 -4.75 -24.40
N SER A 545 -9.15 -3.62 -25.04
CA SER A 545 -10.48 -3.25 -25.53
C SER A 545 -10.42 -2.88 -27.02
N ARG A 546 -11.23 -3.54 -27.86
CA ARG A 546 -11.38 -3.26 -29.30
C ARG A 546 -12.79 -2.78 -29.61
N MET A 547 -13.26 -1.74 -28.93
CA MET A 547 -14.62 -1.24 -29.15
C MET A 547 -14.64 -0.25 -30.30
N THR A 548 -15.54 -0.48 -31.26
CA THR A 548 -15.74 0.38 -32.43
C THR A 548 -16.66 1.57 -32.18
N VAL A 549 -17.23 1.71 -30.98
CA VAL A 549 -18.21 2.75 -30.65
C VAL A 549 -18.17 3.17 -29.17
N ALA A 550 -18.22 4.48 -28.98
CA ALA A 550 -18.13 5.25 -27.73
C ALA A 550 -18.85 4.68 -26.48
N ASN A 551 -18.25 4.94 -25.31
CA ASN A 551 -18.75 4.87 -23.91
C ASN A 551 -18.16 3.77 -23.00
N ALA A 552 -16.83 3.63 -22.91
CA ALA A 552 -16.21 2.86 -21.83
C ALA A 552 -15.25 3.70 -21.00
N ARG A 553 -15.29 3.48 -19.68
CA ARG A 553 -14.55 4.25 -18.68
C ARG A 553 -13.81 3.27 -17.76
N PRO A 554 -12.71 2.65 -18.23
CA PRO A 554 -12.01 1.68 -17.41
C PRO A 554 -11.23 2.37 -16.29
N SER A 555 -11.09 1.68 -15.16
CA SER A 555 -10.09 2.03 -14.13
C SER A 555 -9.24 0.81 -13.85
N VAL A 556 -7.94 0.91 -14.14
CA VAL A 556 -7.00 -0.21 -14.03
C VAL A 556 -5.90 0.16 -13.04
N GLY A 557 -5.65 -0.73 -12.07
CA GLY A 557 -4.52 -0.61 -11.15
C GLY A 557 -3.89 -1.96 -10.81
N GLY A 558 -2.62 -1.97 -10.44
CA GLY A 558 -1.96 -3.19 -9.97
C GLY A 558 -2.47 -3.68 -8.62
N ILE A 559 -2.98 -2.80 -7.76
CA ILE A 559 -3.63 -3.14 -6.48
C ILE A 559 -5.15 -3.04 -6.62
N ALA A 560 -5.65 -1.88 -7.03
CA ALA A 560 -7.09 -1.66 -7.19
C ALA A 560 -7.46 -0.94 -8.48
N GLY A 561 -8.56 -1.37 -9.10
CA GLY A 561 -9.16 -0.59 -10.19
C GLY A 561 -9.73 0.73 -9.67
N GLY A 562 -10.51 0.67 -8.59
CA GLY A 562 -11.04 1.85 -7.92
C GLY A 562 -11.15 1.68 -6.41
N LEU A 563 -10.76 2.70 -5.66
CA LEU A 563 -10.95 2.81 -4.23
C LEU A 563 -11.69 4.11 -3.92
N GLY A 564 -12.60 4.13 -2.96
CA GLY A 564 -13.43 5.32 -2.70
C GLY A 564 -14.59 4.96 -1.80
N GLY A 565 -15.54 5.86 -1.54
CA GLY A 565 -16.71 5.50 -0.74
C GLY A 565 -17.38 6.72 -0.16
N THR A 566 -18.13 6.55 0.92
CA THR A 566 -18.76 7.65 1.68
C THR A 566 -18.16 7.82 3.07
N ALA A 567 -17.28 6.90 3.50
CA ALA A 567 -16.52 6.97 4.74
C ALA A 567 -15.03 7.23 4.49
N ALA A 568 -14.37 7.79 5.49
CA ALA A 568 -12.92 7.87 5.55
C ALA A 568 -12.31 6.47 5.46
N ILE A 569 -11.62 6.18 4.36
CA ILE A 569 -10.85 4.95 4.15
C ILE A 569 -9.40 5.28 3.83
N THR A 570 -8.50 4.34 4.08
CA THR A 570 -7.06 4.47 3.84
C THR A 570 -6.56 3.32 2.99
N ALA A 571 -5.58 3.61 2.13
CA ALA A 571 -4.75 2.60 1.48
C ALA A 571 -3.31 2.78 1.97
N LYS A 572 -2.76 1.73 2.58
CA LYS A 572 -1.43 1.79 3.19
C LYS A 572 -0.59 0.56 2.85
N ASP A 573 0.71 0.77 2.73
CA ASP A 573 1.69 -0.33 2.69
C ASP A 573 1.43 -1.32 1.53
N CYS A 574 0.87 -0.83 0.43
CA CYS A 574 0.48 -1.66 -0.72
C CYS A 574 1.56 -1.64 -1.81
N ILE A 575 1.95 -2.82 -2.30
CA ILE A 575 3.06 -2.94 -3.26
C ILE A 575 2.59 -3.61 -4.55
N ASN A 576 2.73 -2.93 -5.68
CA ASN A 576 2.56 -3.57 -6.99
C ASN A 576 3.93 -3.91 -7.61
N ARG A 577 4.15 -5.17 -7.96
CA ARG A 577 5.28 -5.69 -8.75
C ARG A 577 4.86 -6.19 -10.13
N GLY A 578 3.59 -6.52 -10.31
CA GLY A 578 3.05 -6.99 -11.59
C GLY A 578 2.94 -5.88 -12.63
N ALA A 579 3.19 -6.18 -13.90
CA ALA A 579 3.01 -5.20 -14.97
C ALA A 579 1.54 -4.78 -15.11
N VAL A 580 1.30 -3.52 -15.42
CA VAL A 580 -0.05 -2.96 -15.63
C VAL A 580 -0.18 -2.49 -17.08
N SER A 581 -1.24 -2.92 -17.77
CA SER A 581 -1.50 -2.45 -19.13
C SER A 581 -2.95 -2.10 -19.44
N LEU A 582 -3.11 -1.02 -20.20
CA LEU A 582 -4.38 -0.54 -20.72
C LEU A 582 -4.22 -0.28 -22.22
N THR A 583 -4.91 -1.07 -23.04
CA THR A 583 -4.87 -0.94 -24.50
C THR A 583 -6.28 -0.85 -25.09
N GLY A 584 -6.52 0.11 -25.97
CA GLY A 584 -7.78 0.17 -26.72
C GLY A 584 -8.32 1.54 -27.03
N ASP A 585 -9.45 1.55 -27.73
CA ASP A 585 -10.25 2.74 -28.00
C ASP A 585 -11.19 3.05 -26.83
N PHE A 586 -11.07 4.26 -26.28
CA PHE A 586 -11.90 4.71 -25.17
C PHE A 586 -12.48 6.11 -25.45
N SER A 587 -13.69 6.37 -24.95
CA SER A 587 -14.35 7.66 -25.13
C SER A 587 -15.02 8.15 -23.86
N ASN A 588 -15.11 9.47 -23.71
CA ASN A 588 -15.89 10.12 -22.67
C ASN A 588 -17.39 9.99 -22.95
N GLY A 589 -18.16 9.68 -21.91
CA GLY A 589 -19.62 9.50 -22.00
C GLY A 589 -20.43 10.72 -21.56
N GLY A 590 -20.02 11.95 -21.89
CA GLY A 590 -20.80 13.15 -21.61
C GLY A 590 -20.10 14.48 -21.93
N THR A 591 -20.90 15.54 -22.07
CA THR A 591 -20.50 16.92 -22.42
C THR A 591 -20.07 17.77 -21.22
N ASP A 592 -20.10 17.24 -20.01
CA ASP A 592 -19.76 18.03 -18.83
C ASP A 592 -18.23 18.20 -18.74
N SER A 593 -17.78 19.44 -18.85
CA SER A 593 -16.40 19.93 -18.77
C SER A 593 -15.78 19.84 -17.37
N GLU A 594 -16.35 19.03 -16.48
CA GLU A 594 -15.92 18.88 -15.09
C GLU A 594 -15.63 17.41 -14.80
N PHE A 595 -14.40 17.14 -14.33
CA PHE A 595 -14.04 15.89 -13.65
C PHE A 595 -14.97 15.73 -12.44
N ALA A 596 -16.14 15.12 -12.65
CA ALA A 596 -17.19 15.07 -11.65
C ALA A 596 -16.69 14.36 -10.38
N THR A 597 -16.60 15.13 -9.31
CA THR A 597 -16.39 14.72 -7.92
C THR A 597 -17.46 13.72 -7.50
N GLY A 598 -17.06 12.47 -7.30
CA GLY A 598 -17.99 11.38 -7.02
C GLY A 598 -17.24 10.07 -6.81
N SER A 599 -17.64 9.34 -5.76
CA SER A 599 -16.88 8.28 -5.08
C SER A 599 -16.16 7.23 -5.95
N PHE A 600 -16.52 7.01 -7.22
CA PHE A 600 -15.82 6.08 -8.15
C PHE A 600 -16.01 6.44 -9.65
N GLY A 601 -16.29 7.70 -9.98
CA GLY A 601 -16.94 8.03 -11.25
C GLY A 601 -16.31 9.19 -12.01
N THR A 602 -15.02 9.12 -12.32
CA THR A 602 -14.51 10.01 -13.37
C THR A 602 -15.16 9.59 -14.70
N LYS A 603 -15.53 10.55 -15.54
CA LYS A 603 -16.16 10.25 -16.86
C LYS A 603 -15.12 9.78 -17.90
N VAL A 604 -13.95 9.36 -17.44
CA VAL A 604 -12.72 9.20 -18.21
C VAL A 604 -12.02 7.87 -17.89
N PRO A 605 -11.26 7.30 -18.83
CA PRO A 605 -10.30 6.24 -18.56
C PRO A 605 -9.23 6.65 -17.53
N ASN A 606 -8.94 5.74 -16.59
CA ASN A 606 -7.92 5.94 -15.57
C ASN A 606 -7.01 4.71 -15.47
N CYS A 607 -5.71 4.94 -15.33
CA CYS A 607 -4.73 3.88 -15.12
C CYS A 607 -3.68 4.31 -14.10
N GLY A 608 -3.35 3.44 -13.15
CA GLY A 608 -2.26 3.63 -12.20
C GLY A 608 -1.44 2.35 -12.02
N GLY A 609 -0.18 2.45 -11.62
CA GLY A 609 0.59 1.26 -11.25
C GLY A 609 0.02 0.56 -10.01
N CYS A 610 -0.51 1.31 -9.03
CA CYS A 610 -1.22 0.76 -7.88
C CYS A 610 -2.73 0.90 -8.00
N PHE A 611 -3.23 2.10 -8.31
CA PHE A 611 -4.65 2.43 -8.25
C PHE A 611 -5.11 3.13 -9.53
N GLY A 612 -6.18 2.63 -10.17
CA GLY A 612 -6.79 3.36 -11.28
C GLY A 612 -7.38 4.69 -10.79
N VAL A 613 -8.25 4.63 -9.78
CA VAL A 613 -8.92 5.78 -9.15
C VAL A 613 -8.93 5.66 -7.63
N VAL A 614 -8.77 6.79 -6.95
CA VAL A 614 -8.99 6.95 -5.50
C VAL A 614 -9.95 8.12 -5.24
N GLY A 615 -11.20 7.85 -4.84
CA GLY A 615 -12.28 8.83 -4.72
C GLY A 615 -12.32 9.69 -3.45
N ASP A 616 -13.24 10.66 -3.43
CA ASP A 616 -13.38 11.83 -2.52
C ASP A 616 -13.35 11.56 -1.01
N ASN A 617 -13.72 10.37 -0.57
CA ASN A 617 -13.78 10.03 0.85
C ASN A 617 -12.62 9.14 1.31
N THR A 618 -11.75 8.69 0.40
CA THR A 618 -10.45 8.13 0.81
C THR A 618 -9.61 9.29 1.33
N THR A 619 -9.15 9.20 2.58
CA THR A 619 -8.44 10.31 3.21
C THR A 619 -6.93 10.26 2.97
N LEU A 620 -6.38 9.06 2.73
CA LEU A 620 -4.94 8.85 2.68
C LEU A 620 -4.56 7.64 1.83
N VAL A 621 -3.64 7.85 0.90
CA VAL A 621 -2.81 6.82 0.27
C VAL A 621 -1.40 7.04 0.80
N GLN A 622 -0.84 6.04 1.48
CA GLN A 622 0.47 6.17 2.14
C GLN A 622 1.33 4.94 1.89
N ASN A 623 2.63 5.12 1.66
CA ASN A 623 3.58 4.01 1.54
C ASN A 623 3.12 2.95 0.53
N CYS A 624 2.60 3.42 -0.61
CA CYS A 624 2.13 2.57 -1.68
C CYS A 624 3.05 2.72 -2.88
N ASP A 625 3.68 1.62 -3.29
CA ASP A 625 4.76 1.65 -4.26
C ASP A 625 4.48 0.78 -5.48
N ASN A 626 4.98 1.23 -6.63
CA ASN A 626 4.92 0.50 -7.87
C ASN A 626 6.31 0.15 -8.39
N TYR A 627 6.56 -1.14 -8.62
CA TYR A 627 7.74 -1.71 -9.27
C TYR A 627 7.39 -2.31 -10.64
N GLY A 628 6.11 -2.52 -10.94
CA GLY A 628 5.64 -3.11 -12.18
C GLY A 628 5.70 -2.12 -13.35
N ALA A 629 6.16 -2.58 -14.52
CA ALA A 629 6.15 -1.77 -15.73
C ALA A 629 4.72 -1.36 -16.11
N ILE A 630 4.55 -0.14 -16.61
CA ILE A 630 3.25 0.39 -17.02
C ILE A 630 3.26 0.61 -18.53
N THR A 631 2.26 0.07 -19.24
CA THR A 631 2.09 0.26 -20.68
C THR A 631 0.68 0.71 -21.01
N ILE A 632 0.54 1.88 -21.62
CA ILE A 632 -0.73 2.46 -22.02
C ILE A 632 -0.70 2.71 -23.52
N ASN A 633 -1.70 2.21 -24.24
CA ASN A 633 -1.85 2.44 -25.67
C ASN A 633 -3.32 2.71 -26.01
N THR A 634 -3.67 3.99 -26.09
CA THR A 634 -5.04 4.45 -26.26
C THR A 634 -5.20 5.33 -27.50
N THR A 635 -6.16 4.97 -28.35
CA THR A 635 -6.58 5.71 -29.54
C THR A 635 -7.97 6.34 -29.29
N ILE A 636 -8.31 7.47 -29.93
CA ILE A 636 -9.66 8.08 -29.80
C ILE A 636 -10.54 7.90 -31.05
N ASP A 637 -11.85 7.75 -30.81
CA ASP A 637 -12.93 8.28 -31.66
C ASP A 637 -13.09 9.80 -31.46
N ALA A 638 -12.87 10.57 -32.53
CA ALA A 638 -12.72 12.04 -32.59
C ALA A 638 -13.96 12.89 -32.18
N THR A 639 -15.01 12.29 -31.61
CA THR A 639 -16.32 12.92 -31.46
C THR A 639 -16.71 13.37 -30.04
N ALA A 640 -15.97 12.98 -29.00
CA ALA A 640 -16.25 13.38 -27.61
C ALA A 640 -15.02 14.00 -26.92
N GLY A 641 -15.21 15.10 -26.18
CA GLY A 641 -14.18 15.84 -25.43
C GLY A 641 -13.57 15.02 -24.28
N SER A 642 -12.76 14.02 -24.63
CA SER A 642 -12.29 13.00 -23.70
C SER A 642 -11.03 13.45 -22.98
N GLY A 643 -11.11 13.47 -21.65
CA GLY A 643 -9.93 13.55 -20.78
C GLY A 643 -9.41 12.15 -20.47
N HIS A 644 -8.11 11.90 -20.34
CA HIS A 644 -7.52 10.66 -19.82
C HIS A 644 -6.65 10.98 -18.60
N THR A 645 -6.61 10.11 -17.58
CA THR A 645 -5.74 10.31 -16.40
C THR A 645 -4.86 9.09 -16.12
N PHE A 646 -3.55 9.27 -16.11
CA PHE A 646 -2.57 8.20 -15.96
C PHE A 646 -1.52 8.52 -14.91
N GLY A 647 -1.25 7.58 -14.02
CA GLY A 647 -0.30 7.71 -12.92
C GLY A 647 0.65 6.52 -12.80
N GLY A 648 1.83 6.72 -12.22
CA GLY A 648 2.66 5.58 -11.78
C GLY A 648 2.13 4.90 -10.53
N ILE A 649 1.44 5.64 -9.65
CA ILE A 649 0.76 5.11 -8.46
C ILE A 649 -0.74 5.24 -8.63
N VAL A 650 -1.25 6.45 -8.93
CA VAL A 650 -2.69 6.70 -9.05
C VAL A 650 -3.04 7.46 -10.32
N GLY A 651 -4.00 6.98 -11.12
CA GLY A 651 -4.52 7.75 -12.27
C GLY A 651 -5.19 9.06 -11.83
N TYR A 652 -6.24 8.95 -11.01
CA TYR A 652 -6.97 10.10 -10.46
C TYR A 652 -7.23 9.93 -8.96
N THR A 653 -6.96 10.96 -8.15
CA THR A 653 -7.13 10.89 -6.70
C THR A 653 -7.71 12.16 -6.05
N LEU A 654 -8.65 11.97 -5.13
CA LEU A 654 -9.07 12.97 -4.13
C LEU A 654 -8.60 12.60 -2.71
N ALA A 655 -7.66 11.67 -2.58
CA ALA A 655 -6.98 11.39 -1.32
C ALA A 655 -5.65 12.14 -1.25
N ARG A 656 -5.21 12.46 -0.04
CA ARG A 656 -3.83 12.90 0.21
C ARG A 656 -2.87 11.75 -0.10
N LEU A 657 -1.78 12.02 -0.80
CA LEU A 657 -0.71 11.04 -1.05
C LEU A 657 0.54 11.40 -0.25
N VAL A 658 1.12 10.40 0.41
CA VAL A 658 2.31 10.57 1.26
C VAL A 658 3.23 9.36 1.11
N ASP A 659 4.53 9.56 0.97
CA ASP A 659 5.53 8.48 0.97
C ASP A 659 5.28 7.41 -0.13
N CYS A 660 4.92 7.81 -1.35
CA CYS A 660 4.62 6.86 -2.44
C CYS A 660 5.65 6.92 -3.57
N ASP A 661 6.21 5.77 -3.95
CA ASP A 661 7.28 5.72 -4.95
C ASP A 661 6.92 4.88 -6.18
N ASN A 662 7.11 5.46 -7.37
CA ASN A 662 7.07 4.70 -8.62
C ASN A 662 8.50 4.36 -9.06
N LEU A 663 8.87 3.12 -8.79
CA LEU A 663 10.17 2.49 -9.07
C LEU A 663 10.09 1.49 -10.23
N ALA A 664 9.06 1.58 -11.06
CA ALA A 664 8.96 0.77 -12.27
C ALA A 664 10.15 1.00 -13.20
N PRO A 665 10.61 0.00 -13.96
CA PRO A 665 11.67 0.20 -14.94
C PRO A 665 11.24 1.16 -16.05
N THR A 666 9.96 1.10 -16.47
CA THR A 666 9.42 1.95 -17.53
C THR A 666 7.94 2.27 -17.32
N MET A 667 7.54 3.48 -17.68
CA MET A 667 6.16 3.88 -17.94
C MET A 667 6.05 4.37 -19.39
N ASN A 668 5.47 3.53 -20.25
CA ASN A 668 5.33 3.81 -21.68
C ASN A 668 3.89 4.16 -22.00
N ILE A 669 3.68 5.35 -22.57
CA ILE A 669 2.35 5.88 -22.85
C ILE A 669 2.27 6.28 -24.32
N ALA A 670 1.35 5.65 -25.04
CA ALA A 670 0.85 6.12 -26.31
C ALA A 670 -0.60 6.55 -26.11
N ASP A 671 -0.86 7.85 -26.22
CA ASP A 671 -2.20 8.39 -26.00
C ASP A 671 -2.54 9.39 -27.10
N ALA A 672 -3.76 9.32 -27.61
CA ALA A 672 -4.28 10.22 -28.62
C ALA A 672 -5.35 11.19 -28.09
N SER A 673 -5.65 11.21 -26.78
CA SER A 673 -6.79 11.92 -26.15
C SER A 673 -6.86 13.44 -26.45
N LYS A 674 -8.05 14.05 -26.33
CA LYS A 674 -8.15 15.52 -26.43
C LYS A 674 -7.54 16.20 -25.21
N THR A 675 -7.60 15.58 -24.03
CA THR A 675 -7.04 16.15 -22.79
C THR A 675 -6.37 15.07 -21.96
N SER A 676 -5.05 15.10 -21.82
CA SER A 676 -4.34 14.07 -21.04
C SER A 676 -3.73 14.67 -19.79
N HIS A 677 -3.90 13.98 -18.66
CA HIS A 677 -3.26 14.31 -17.39
C HIS A 677 -2.40 13.13 -16.97
N ILE A 678 -1.09 13.31 -17.11
CA ILE A 678 -0.12 12.23 -16.98
C ILE A 678 0.87 12.59 -15.89
N GLY A 679 0.93 11.76 -14.87
CA GLY A 679 1.89 11.82 -13.78
C GLY A 679 2.74 10.57 -13.72
N GLY A 680 4.03 10.69 -13.48
CA GLY A 680 4.82 9.52 -13.08
C GLY A 680 4.46 8.98 -11.69
N ILE A 681 3.69 9.72 -10.88
CA ILE A 681 3.06 9.25 -9.63
C ILE A 681 1.54 9.40 -9.71
N VAL A 682 1.04 10.61 -9.99
CA VAL A 682 -0.38 10.97 -9.99
C VAL A 682 -0.78 11.63 -11.30
N GLY A 683 -1.74 11.06 -12.04
CA GLY A 683 -2.28 11.73 -13.22
C GLY A 683 -2.95 13.06 -12.86
N GLN A 684 -3.90 13.03 -11.92
CA GLN A 684 -4.60 14.23 -11.47
C GLN A 684 -5.02 14.16 -9.99
N THR A 685 -4.92 15.30 -9.30
CA THR A 685 -5.45 15.48 -7.94
C THR A 685 -5.80 16.92 -7.60
N THR A 686 -6.60 17.11 -6.55
CA THR A 686 -6.84 18.40 -5.86
C THR A 686 -6.43 18.33 -4.39
N LYS A 687 -5.64 17.33 -4.01
CA LYS A 687 -5.15 17.11 -2.64
C LYS A 687 -3.63 17.21 -2.57
N PRO A 688 -3.06 17.33 -1.35
CA PRO A 688 -1.62 17.34 -1.18
C PRO A 688 -0.95 16.05 -1.65
N VAL A 689 0.23 16.21 -2.27
CA VAL A 689 1.17 15.14 -2.63
C VAL A 689 2.49 15.46 -1.94
N GLU A 690 2.88 14.62 -0.99
CA GLU A 690 3.96 14.87 -0.03
C GLU A 690 4.98 13.72 -0.08
N ASN A 691 6.27 14.03 -0.19
CA ASN A 691 7.35 13.04 -0.08
C ASN A 691 7.20 11.81 -1.03
N CYS A 692 6.82 12.05 -2.29
CA CYS A 692 6.67 11.00 -3.29
C CYS A 692 7.84 11.04 -4.29
N ASN A 693 8.36 9.87 -4.69
CA ASN A 693 9.52 9.79 -5.59
C ASN A 693 9.26 9.05 -6.90
N LEU A 694 9.73 9.64 -8.00
CA LEU A 694 9.80 8.97 -9.30
C LEU A 694 11.21 8.39 -9.51
N GLY A 695 11.30 7.06 -9.60
CA GLY A 695 12.50 6.35 -10.06
C GLY A 695 12.39 5.78 -11.48
N ALA A 696 11.20 5.85 -12.10
CA ALA A 696 10.94 5.24 -13.41
C ALA A 696 11.39 6.09 -14.61
N THR A 697 11.80 5.44 -15.71
CA THR A 697 11.91 6.09 -17.02
C THR A 697 10.51 6.22 -17.65
N ILE A 698 10.10 7.44 -17.96
CA ILE A 698 8.81 7.73 -18.60
C ILE A 698 9.05 8.07 -20.07
N THR A 699 8.38 7.32 -20.95
CA THR A 699 8.34 7.63 -22.38
C THR A 699 6.90 7.88 -22.79
N LEU A 700 6.62 9.11 -23.25
CA LEU A 700 5.35 9.49 -23.84
C LEU A 700 5.53 9.66 -25.34
N SER A 701 4.69 9.00 -26.13
CA SER A 701 4.55 9.22 -27.56
C SER A 701 3.11 9.59 -27.86
N PHE A 702 2.87 10.80 -28.34
CA PHE A 702 1.54 11.15 -28.84
C PHE A 702 1.42 10.62 -30.28
N ASP A 703 0.65 9.55 -30.53
CA ASP A 703 0.52 9.03 -31.90
C ASP A 703 -0.26 10.02 -32.76
N ALA A 704 0.51 10.79 -33.50
CA ALA A 704 -0.02 11.87 -34.28
C ALA A 704 -0.46 11.43 -35.70
N THR A 705 -0.24 10.17 -36.08
CA THR A 705 -0.62 9.63 -37.41
C THR A 705 -2.11 9.33 -37.54
N THR A 706 -2.81 9.16 -36.41
CA THR A 706 -4.27 8.96 -36.34
C THR A 706 -5.04 10.28 -36.15
N LEU A 707 -4.35 11.43 -36.15
CA LEU A 707 -4.95 12.75 -35.91
C LEU A 707 -5.79 13.24 -37.09
N THR A 708 -7.09 13.33 -36.88
CA THR A 708 -8.01 14.06 -37.77
C THR A 708 -7.99 15.56 -37.46
N THR A 709 -8.48 16.39 -38.39
CA THR A 709 -8.43 17.87 -38.40
C THR A 709 -9.10 18.60 -37.22
N ASN A 710 -9.67 17.90 -36.24
CA ASN A 710 -10.43 18.46 -35.11
C ASN A 710 -9.60 18.75 -33.84
N GLN A 711 -8.27 18.61 -33.85
CA GLN A 711 -7.41 18.71 -32.66
C GLN A 711 -6.68 20.04 -32.46
N ALA A 712 -7.15 21.14 -33.06
CA ALA A 712 -6.65 22.50 -32.79
C ALA A 712 -6.87 23.00 -31.33
N SER A 713 -7.33 22.13 -30.42
CA SER A 713 -7.67 22.44 -29.02
C SER A 713 -7.31 21.33 -28.01
N SER A 714 -6.41 20.40 -28.34
CA SER A 714 -5.95 19.38 -27.37
C SER A 714 -5.07 19.97 -26.27
N THR A 715 -5.11 19.40 -25.08
CA THR A 715 -4.29 19.82 -23.92
C THR A 715 -3.56 18.63 -23.31
N LEU A 716 -2.25 18.72 -23.17
CA LEU A 716 -1.43 17.78 -22.42
C LEU A 716 -0.92 18.47 -21.14
N ASN A 717 -1.25 17.89 -19.99
CA ASN A 717 -0.62 18.21 -18.71
C ASN A 717 0.23 17.02 -18.29
N PHE A 718 1.54 17.20 -18.31
CA PHE A 718 2.50 16.15 -17.99
C PHE A 718 3.43 16.59 -16.85
N GLY A 719 3.52 15.76 -15.82
CA GLY A 719 4.48 15.88 -14.74
C GLY A 719 5.14 14.54 -14.43
N GLY A 720 6.43 14.51 -14.09
CA GLY A 720 7.04 13.28 -13.57
C GLY A 720 6.46 12.85 -12.22
N ILE A 721 5.87 13.76 -11.45
CA ILE A 721 5.11 13.44 -10.23
C ILE A 721 3.62 13.62 -10.51
N VAL A 722 3.16 14.84 -10.79
CA VAL A 722 1.75 15.18 -10.94
C VAL A 722 1.45 15.76 -12.33
N GLY A 723 0.54 15.15 -13.08
CA GLY A 723 0.07 15.73 -14.35
C GLY A 723 -0.70 17.02 -14.14
N TYR A 724 -1.78 16.96 -13.38
CA TYR A 724 -2.63 18.10 -13.03
C TYR A 724 -2.88 18.20 -11.52
N LEU A 725 -2.41 19.28 -10.90
CA LEU A 725 -2.67 19.64 -9.51
C LEU A 725 -3.69 20.78 -9.47
N GLY A 726 -4.95 20.46 -9.21
CA GLY A 726 -6.06 21.41 -9.17
C GLY A 726 -6.16 22.21 -7.88
N ALA A 727 -7.10 23.17 -7.85
CA ALA A 727 -7.31 24.06 -6.72
C ALA A 727 -7.56 23.28 -5.41
N GLY A 728 -6.88 23.70 -4.34
CA GLY A 728 -6.88 23.02 -3.04
C GLY A 728 -5.79 21.97 -2.87
N GLY A 729 -5.07 21.61 -3.94
CA GLY A 729 -3.90 20.73 -3.88
C GLY A 729 -2.62 21.50 -3.52
N SER A 730 -1.59 20.76 -3.12
CA SER A 730 -0.22 21.24 -2.92
C SER A 730 0.76 20.12 -3.27
N ILE A 731 2.00 20.48 -3.55
CA ILE A 731 3.09 19.51 -3.69
C ILE A 731 4.26 19.92 -2.81
N SER A 732 4.79 18.99 -2.03
CA SER A 732 5.96 19.26 -1.20
C SER A 732 6.87 18.04 -1.06
N GLU A 733 8.18 18.30 -0.93
CA GLU A 733 9.19 17.26 -0.64
C GLU A 733 9.24 16.13 -1.69
N CYS A 734 8.71 16.36 -2.90
CA CYS A 734 8.67 15.34 -3.96
C CYS A 734 9.92 15.41 -4.85
N SER A 735 10.39 14.26 -5.34
CA SER A 735 11.57 14.21 -6.20
C SER A 735 11.47 13.25 -7.39
N ALA A 736 12.00 13.66 -8.54
CA ALA A 736 12.38 12.71 -9.59
C ALA A 736 13.86 12.35 -9.42
N GLN A 737 14.15 11.08 -9.19
CA GLN A 737 15.44 10.59 -8.70
C GLN A 737 16.49 10.45 -9.80
N THR A 738 17.76 10.43 -9.42
CA THR A 738 18.88 10.15 -10.35
C THR A 738 18.69 8.81 -11.06
N GLY A 739 18.88 8.79 -12.38
CA GLY A 739 18.70 7.59 -13.21
C GLY A 739 17.30 7.43 -13.80
N SER A 740 16.31 8.21 -13.33
CA SER A 740 15.05 8.40 -14.05
C SER A 740 15.23 9.35 -15.22
N SER A 741 14.35 9.26 -16.22
CA SER A 741 14.35 10.15 -17.38
C SER A 741 12.95 10.33 -17.93
N ILE A 742 12.69 11.50 -18.49
CA ILE A 742 11.40 11.87 -19.08
C ILE A 742 11.64 12.20 -20.53
N THR A 743 11.08 11.39 -21.42
CA THR A 743 11.13 11.62 -22.85
C THR A 743 9.73 11.79 -23.41
N VAL A 744 9.50 12.91 -24.09
CA VAL A 744 8.22 13.22 -24.73
C VAL A 744 8.42 13.41 -26.23
N TYR A 745 7.74 12.57 -27.00
CA TYR A 745 7.63 12.64 -28.45
C TYR A 745 6.24 13.11 -28.86
N ASP A 746 6.21 14.10 -29.75
CA ASP A 746 4.99 14.71 -30.31
C ASP A 746 4.10 15.38 -29.24
N LEU A 747 3.61 16.58 -29.54
CA LEU A 747 2.97 17.44 -28.54
C LEU A 747 1.52 17.74 -28.90
N ALA A 748 0.65 17.81 -27.88
CA ALA A 748 -0.72 18.32 -28.00
C ALA A 748 -0.73 19.83 -28.28
N ALA A 749 -1.85 20.36 -28.80
CA ALA A 749 -2.00 21.77 -29.19
C ALA A 749 -1.60 22.75 -28.08
N THR A 750 -1.97 22.46 -26.83
CA THR A 750 -1.42 23.10 -25.63
C THR A 750 -0.67 22.07 -24.81
N THR A 751 0.62 22.29 -24.55
CA THR A 751 1.43 21.41 -23.70
C THR A 751 1.92 22.15 -22.47
N ARG A 752 1.64 21.59 -21.30
CA ARG A 752 2.15 22.02 -20.00
C ARG A 752 2.94 20.87 -19.41
N LEU A 753 4.25 21.02 -19.41
CA LEU A 753 5.21 19.97 -19.10
C LEU A 753 6.19 20.51 -18.05
N GLY A 754 6.13 19.94 -16.85
CA GLY A 754 7.20 20.05 -15.87
C GLY A 754 7.81 18.68 -15.64
N ALA A 755 9.10 18.59 -15.32
CA ALA A 755 9.66 17.30 -14.95
C ALA A 755 9.03 16.76 -13.66
N LEU A 756 8.43 17.61 -12.80
CA LEU A 756 7.64 17.18 -11.64
C LEU A 756 6.14 17.44 -11.80
N VAL A 757 5.73 18.63 -12.22
CA VAL A 757 4.31 19.02 -12.30
C VAL A 757 3.97 19.64 -13.65
N GLY A 758 2.93 19.14 -14.31
CA GLY A 758 2.45 19.74 -15.58
C GLY A 758 1.71 21.06 -15.35
N MET A 759 0.55 20.97 -14.72
CA MET A 759 -0.26 22.14 -14.34
C MET A 759 -0.43 22.21 -12.82
N CYS A 760 -0.25 23.41 -12.26
CA CYS A 760 -0.32 23.65 -10.82
C CYS A 760 -1.25 24.82 -10.48
N TYR A 761 -2.21 24.60 -9.58
CA TYR A 761 -3.05 25.65 -8.97
C TYR A 761 -2.63 25.97 -7.52
N GLY A 762 -1.80 25.12 -6.91
CA GLY A 762 -1.44 25.17 -5.49
C GLY A 762 0.00 25.59 -5.23
N PRO A 763 0.40 25.70 -3.95
CA PRO A 763 1.79 25.93 -3.59
C PRO A 763 2.65 24.70 -3.92
N ALA A 764 3.93 24.96 -4.23
CA ALA A 764 4.95 23.95 -4.44
C ALA A 764 6.18 24.29 -3.61
N SER A 765 6.63 23.35 -2.75
CA SER A 765 7.80 23.59 -1.91
C SER A 765 8.76 22.40 -1.85
N ASP A 766 10.06 22.67 -1.75
CA ASP A 766 11.08 21.68 -1.42
C ASP A 766 11.10 20.48 -2.40
N CYS A 767 10.71 20.72 -3.65
CA CYS A 767 10.67 19.70 -4.69
C CYS A 767 11.96 19.71 -5.52
N THR A 768 12.48 18.54 -5.90
CA THR A 768 13.78 18.45 -6.60
C THR A 768 13.72 17.50 -7.79
N ASN A 769 14.09 18.00 -8.98
CA ASN A 769 14.23 17.19 -10.17
C ASN A 769 15.69 16.81 -10.42
N TYR A 770 16.01 15.52 -10.41
CA TYR A 770 17.29 14.97 -10.90
C TYR A 770 17.16 14.25 -12.25
N ALA A 771 15.95 14.18 -12.81
CA ALA A 771 15.67 13.48 -14.07
C ALA A 771 15.92 14.38 -15.27
N ASP A 772 16.58 13.84 -16.29
CA ASP A 772 16.72 14.55 -17.56
C ASP A 772 15.37 14.63 -18.27
N LEU A 773 15.07 15.80 -18.82
CA LEU A 773 13.88 16.09 -19.59
C LEU A 773 14.26 16.30 -21.06
N SER A 774 13.84 15.36 -21.92
CA SER A 774 14.00 15.45 -23.36
C SER A 774 12.66 15.58 -24.06
N VAL A 775 12.50 16.67 -24.83
CA VAL A 775 11.29 16.94 -25.61
C VAL A 775 11.68 17.00 -27.07
N THR A 776 11.16 16.07 -27.87
CA THR A 776 11.33 16.08 -29.32
C THR A 776 9.98 16.15 -29.99
N ARG A 777 9.79 17.13 -30.86
CA ARG A 777 8.53 17.35 -31.57
C ARG A 777 8.71 17.14 -33.06
N LYS A 778 7.79 16.39 -33.68
CA LYS A 778 7.62 16.36 -35.13
C LYS A 778 6.41 17.19 -35.55
N ASN A 779 6.56 18.09 -36.54
CA ASN A 779 5.40 18.84 -37.05
C ASN A 779 4.42 17.91 -37.76
N ILE A 780 3.18 17.90 -37.30
CA ILE A 780 2.09 17.13 -37.90
C ILE A 780 0.90 18.09 -38.11
N ASN A 781 0.52 18.24 -39.39
CA ASN A 781 -0.71 18.88 -39.86
C ASN A 781 -0.86 20.41 -39.65
N GLY A 782 0.21 21.19 -39.45
CA GLY A 782 0.17 22.66 -39.52
C GLY A 782 -0.70 23.34 -38.43
N VAL A 783 -1.00 22.63 -37.34
CA VAL A 783 -1.67 23.18 -36.15
C VAL A 783 -0.70 24.14 -35.44
N LYS A 784 -1.25 25.13 -34.75
CA LYS A 784 -0.50 26.10 -33.94
C LYS A 784 -0.46 25.65 -32.49
N TYR A 785 0.70 25.77 -31.83
CA TYR A 785 0.95 25.16 -30.52
C TYR A 785 1.50 26.11 -29.47
N VAL A 786 1.02 25.99 -28.22
CA VAL A 786 1.55 26.73 -27.06
C VAL A 786 2.19 25.74 -26.08
N ASN A 787 3.47 25.96 -25.77
CA ASN A 787 4.24 25.07 -24.91
C ASN A 787 4.77 25.79 -23.67
N PHE A 788 4.63 25.14 -22.52
CA PHE A 788 5.25 25.52 -21.26
C PHE A 788 6.07 24.33 -20.78
N ILE A 789 7.40 24.42 -20.85
CA ILE A 789 8.32 23.30 -20.59
C ILE A 789 9.28 23.71 -19.48
N SER A 790 9.50 22.84 -18.50
CA SER A 790 10.45 23.14 -17.43
C SER A 790 10.93 21.93 -16.64
N GLY A 791 12.00 22.11 -15.86
CA GLY A 791 12.55 21.09 -14.98
C GLY A 791 11.75 20.85 -13.69
N VAL A 792 10.78 21.70 -13.32
CA VAL A 792 9.93 21.43 -12.14
C VAL A 792 8.45 21.58 -12.47
N ILE A 793 7.97 22.80 -12.79
CA ILE A 793 6.54 23.09 -12.99
C ILE A 793 6.29 23.73 -14.35
N GLY A 794 5.58 23.03 -15.24
CA GLY A 794 5.27 23.54 -16.57
C GLY A 794 4.49 24.85 -16.52
N TYR A 795 3.36 24.87 -15.82
CA TYR A 795 2.44 26.01 -15.82
C TYR A 795 1.70 26.20 -14.50
N ILE A 796 1.69 27.44 -14.00
CA ILE A 796 0.94 27.83 -12.80
C ILE A 796 -0.29 28.67 -13.17
N TYR A 797 -1.45 28.28 -12.65
CA TYR A 797 -2.74 28.96 -12.80
C TYR A 797 -3.42 29.07 -11.44
N ALA A 798 -3.15 30.12 -10.67
CA ALA A 798 -3.77 30.31 -9.35
C ALA A 798 -4.69 31.54 -9.38
N ASP A 799 -6.01 31.31 -9.38
CA ASP A 799 -7.05 32.30 -9.68
C ASP A 799 -7.53 33.13 -8.47
N ALA A 800 -7.14 32.79 -7.24
CA ALA A 800 -7.48 33.57 -6.04
C ALA A 800 -6.52 33.41 -4.85
N ASN A 801 -5.43 32.65 -4.98
CA ASN A 801 -4.41 32.44 -3.96
C ASN A 801 -3.04 32.60 -4.63
N THR A 802 -2.14 33.42 -4.10
CA THR A 802 -0.77 33.54 -4.64
C THR A 802 -0.06 32.20 -4.45
N ALA A 803 -0.04 31.34 -5.46
CA ALA A 803 0.73 30.10 -5.37
C ALA A 803 2.19 30.48 -5.17
N THR A 804 2.77 30.01 -4.06
CA THR A 804 4.18 30.21 -3.75
C THR A 804 4.98 29.02 -4.26
N VAL A 805 6.06 29.30 -4.98
CA VAL A 805 7.06 28.29 -5.35
C VAL A 805 8.30 28.54 -4.52
N SER A 806 8.64 27.63 -3.61
CA SER A 806 9.75 27.82 -2.67
C SER A 806 10.71 26.64 -2.65
N ASN A 807 12.01 26.91 -2.66
CA ASN A 807 13.05 25.88 -2.51
C ASN A 807 12.97 24.74 -3.55
N CYS A 808 12.43 25.02 -4.73
CA CYS A 808 12.35 24.05 -5.81
C CYS A 808 13.62 24.07 -6.67
N GLN A 809 14.17 22.90 -6.96
CA GLN A 809 15.49 22.76 -7.59
C GLN A 809 15.45 21.87 -8.82
N ASN A 810 16.13 22.28 -9.89
CA ASN A 810 16.38 21.47 -11.07
C ASN A 810 17.87 21.11 -11.20
N HIS A 811 18.12 19.80 -11.22
CA HIS A 811 19.40 19.14 -11.41
C HIS A 811 19.42 18.17 -12.60
N GLY A 812 18.34 18.14 -13.41
CA GLY A 812 18.26 17.39 -14.66
C GLY A 812 18.48 18.29 -15.87
N GLU A 813 19.11 17.76 -16.93
CA GLU A 813 19.28 18.50 -18.19
C GLU A 813 17.94 18.67 -18.90
N ILE A 814 17.70 19.86 -19.47
CA ILE A 814 16.51 20.14 -20.27
C ILE A 814 16.92 20.28 -21.72
N THR A 815 16.49 19.33 -22.56
CA THR A 815 16.71 19.36 -24.01
C THR A 815 15.39 19.50 -24.74
N VAL A 816 15.25 20.55 -25.56
CA VAL A 816 14.04 20.81 -26.33
C VAL A 816 14.38 20.94 -27.81
N LYS A 817 13.79 20.08 -28.63
CA LYS A 817 13.88 20.12 -30.08
C LYS A 817 12.51 20.34 -30.70
N LEU A 818 12.32 21.50 -31.32
CA LEU A 818 11.05 21.89 -31.96
C LEU A 818 11.21 21.88 -33.48
N ASP A 819 10.15 21.47 -34.19
CA ASP A 819 10.03 21.62 -35.65
C ASP A 819 9.31 22.92 -36.03
N LYS A 820 9.29 23.27 -37.33
CA LYS A 820 8.56 24.42 -37.91
C LYS A 820 7.07 24.41 -37.48
N ASP A 821 6.50 25.57 -37.15
CA ASP A 821 5.06 25.84 -36.90
C ASP A 821 4.53 25.84 -35.43
N SER A 822 5.34 26.14 -34.42
CA SER A 822 4.84 26.41 -33.04
C SER A 822 4.54 27.88 -32.75
N ASP A 823 3.49 28.16 -31.97
CA ASP A 823 2.88 29.49 -31.79
C ASP A 823 3.38 30.28 -30.56
N ALA A 824 4.00 29.64 -29.58
CA ALA A 824 4.79 30.26 -28.51
C ALA A 824 5.37 29.15 -27.61
N SER A 825 6.58 29.36 -27.09
CA SER A 825 7.21 28.44 -26.14
C SER A 825 7.82 29.21 -24.98
N ALA A 826 7.50 28.77 -23.76
CA ALA A 826 8.07 29.25 -22.51
C ALA A 826 8.86 28.09 -21.88
N ILE A 827 10.19 28.24 -21.82
CA ILE A 827 11.12 27.19 -21.40
C ILE A 827 11.92 27.68 -20.18
N GLY A 828 11.67 27.09 -19.02
CA GLY A 828 12.26 27.50 -17.75
C GLY A 828 13.05 26.39 -17.08
N GLY A 829 14.12 26.68 -16.36
CA GLY A 829 14.81 25.64 -15.58
C GLY A 829 13.95 25.08 -14.45
N VAL A 830 13.19 25.94 -13.76
CA VAL A 830 12.27 25.54 -12.68
C VAL A 830 10.82 25.69 -13.10
N VAL A 831 10.41 26.85 -13.58
CA VAL A 831 9.01 27.12 -13.98
C VAL A 831 8.90 27.60 -15.42
N GLY A 832 8.00 26.99 -16.19
CA GLY A 832 7.70 27.41 -17.56
C GLY A 832 6.97 28.75 -17.59
N ALA A 833 5.79 28.85 -16.96
CA ALA A 833 5.14 30.16 -16.82
C ALA A 833 4.21 30.32 -15.60
N PHE A 834 4.08 31.58 -15.17
CA PHE A 834 3.09 32.06 -14.22
C PHE A 834 1.93 32.78 -14.91
N ARG A 835 0.72 32.55 -14.41
CA ARG A 835 -0.45 33.42 -14.64
C ARG A 835 -0.93 33.97 -13.31
N TYR A 836 -1.33 35.24 -13.30
CA TYR A 836 -1.59 36.01 -12.09
C TYR A 836 -0.31 36.25 -11.25
N SER A 837 -0.43 37.04 -10.19
CA SER A 837 0.70 37.44 -9.32
C SER A 837 1.14 36.28 -8.43
N ASN A 838 2.28 35.64 -8.74
CA ASN A 838 2.83 34.50 -7.99
C ASN A 838 4.26 34.78 -7.53
N LYS A 839 4.65 34.29 -6.36
CA LYS A 839 5.98 34.55 -5.76
C LYS A 839 6.88 33.32 -5.90
N MET A 840 8.16 33.54 -6.19
CA MET A 840 9.16 32.48 -6.20
C MET A 840 10.32 32.81 -5.25
N THR A 841 10.74 31.85 -4.43
CA THR A 841 11.79 32.06 -3.43
C THR A 841 12.73 30.87 -3.34
N GLY A 842 14.04 31.10 -3.28
CA GLY A 842 15.01 30.03 -3.01
C GLY A 842 15.10 28.94 -4.10
N CYS A 843 14.66 29.23 -5.32
CA CYS A 843 14.61 28.24 -6.40
C CYS A 843 15.86 28.28 -7.28
N SER A 844 16.32 27.12 -7.74
CA SER A 844 17.58 27.04 -8.50
C SER A 844 17.56 26.06 -9.66
N ASN A 845 18.37 26.36 -10.68
CA ASN A 845 18.70 25.48 -11.78
C ASN A 845 20.22 25.39 -11.94
N ASP A 846 20.79 24.19 -11.92
CA ASP A 846 22.23 24.00 -12.08
C ASP A 846 22.64 23.19 -13.32
N LYS A 847 21.66 22.73 -14.12
CA LYS A 847 21.89 22.02 -15.39
C LYS A 847 21.51 22.80 -16.63
N SER A 848 22.08 22.36 -17.73
CA SER A 848 21.91 22.97 -19.05
C SER A 848 20.45 22.96 -19.50
N ILE A 849 20.09 24.05 -20.17
CA ILE A 849 18.88 24.19 -20.98
C ILE A 849 19.32 24.34 -22.43
N SER A 850 19.11 23.32 -23.24
CA SER A 850 19.49 23.28 -24.66
C SER A 850 18.25 23.27 -25.54
N ILE A 851 18.15 24.25 -26.43
CA ILE A 851 16.99 24.49 -27.30
C ILE A 851 17.45 24.51 -28.76
N ASP A 852 16.91 23.63 -29.59
CA ASP A 852 17.26 23.50 -31.01
C ASP A 852 16.03 23.45 -31.95
N GLY A 853 16.23 23.81 -33.22
CA GLY A 853 15.25 23.67 -34.31
C GLY A 853 14.11 24.70 -34.35
N CYS A 854 14.18 25.74 -33.53
CA CYS A 854 13.06 26.64 -33.25
C CYS A 854 12.75 27.67 -34.37
N ASN A 855 12.26 27.20 -35.52
CA ASN A 855 11.70 28.08 -36.56
C ASN A 855 10.21 28.34 -36.28
N MET A 856 9.94 29.14 -35.25
CA MET A 856 8.59 29.43 -34.77
C MET A 856 8.00 30.69 -35.44
N PRO A 857 6.70 30.72 -35.79
CA PRO A 857 6.00 31.97 -36.18
C PRO A 857 5.74 32.97 -35.04
N SER A 858 6.35 32.83 -33.85
CA SER A 858 6.04 33.65 -32.67
C SER A 858 7.16 33.71 -31.61
N ILE A 859 6.92 34.47 -30.54
CA ILE A 859 7.84 34.81 -29.45
C ILE A 859 8.21 33.58 -28.61
N MET A 860 9.50 33.47 -28.28
CA MET A 860 10.03 32.54 -27.28
C MET A 860 10.40 33.27 -25.98
N TYR A 861 10.15 32.60 -24.85
CA TYR A 861 10.57 33.04 -23.52
C TYR A 861 11.46 31.96 -22.91
N VAL A 862 12.67 32.32 -22.50
CA VAL A 862 13.64 31.39 -21.91
C VAL A 862 14.22 31.99 -20.64
N GLY A 863 14.15 31.24 -19.53
CA GLY A 863 14.71 31.64 -18.26
C GLY A 863 15.44 30.49 -17.58
N GLY A 864 16.63 30.72 -17.02
CA GLY A 864 17.31 29.67 -16.25
C GLY A 864 16.49 29.23 -15.04
N VAL A 865 15.59 30.06 -14.51
CA VAL A 865 14.68 29.67 -13.42
C VAL A 865 13.21 29.82 -13.83
N LEU A 866 12.78 31.01 -14.27
CA LEU A 866 11.39 31.27 -14.71
C LEU A 866 11.37 31.75 -16.17
N ALA A 867 10.65 31.07 -17.07
CA ALA A 867 10.60 31.55 -18.46
C ALA A 867 9.72 32.80 -18.61
N ARG A 868 8.47 32.77 -18.12
CA ARG A 868 7.52 33.86 -18.35
C ARG A 868 6.59 34.11 -17.15
N SER A 869 6.46 35.35 -16.72
CA SER A 869 5.28 35.82 -15.97
C SER A 869 4.32 36.58 -16.90
N MET A 870 3.02 36.36 -16.74
CA MET A 870 1.98 36.97 -17.60
C MET A 870 1.38 38.25 -17.01
N GLU A 871 1.57 38.50 -15.71
CA GLU A 871 0.95 39.60 -14.96
C GLU A 871 2.00 40.27 -14.04
N THR A 872 1.63 41.34 -13.33
CA THR A 872 2.51 42.05 -12.35
C THR A 872 2.70 41.29 -11.05
N ASP A 873 3.65 41.78 -10.24
CA ASP A 873 3.88 41.35 -8.86
C ASP A 873 4.29 39.88 -8.76
N SER A 874 4.98 39.40 -9.80
CA SER A 874 5.55 38.05 -9.85
C SER A 874 7.01 38.05 -9.39
N ASP A 875 7.24 38.44 -8.14
CA ASP A 875 8.60 38.68 -7.62
C ASP A 875 9.41 37.40 -7.41
N LEU A 876 10.71 37.52 -7.68
CA LEU A 876 11.69 36.46 -7.46
C LEU A 876 12.67 36.90 -6.39
N THR A 877 12.86 36.05 -5.39
CA THR A 877 13.78 36.31 -4.28
C THR A 877 14.73 35.12 -4.10
N ASP A 878 16.02 35.36 -3.91
CA ASP A 878 17.01 34.31 -3.64
C ASP A 878 17.01 33.17 -4.69
N CYS A 879 16.81 33.51 -5.98
CA CYS A 879 16.75 32.52 -7.06
C CYS A 879 18.04 32.50 -7.88
N SER A 880 18.54 31.32 -8.25
CA SER A 880 19.85 31.20 -8.92
C SER A 880 19.86 30.27 -10.12
N ASN A 881 20.55 30.67 -11.19
CA ASN A 881 20.88 29.80 -12.31
C ASN A 881 22.40 29.63 -12.44
N SER A 882 22.88 28.39 -12.43
CA SER A 882 24.27 28.06 -12.74
C SER A 882 24.42 27.16 -13.96
N GLY A 883 23.31 26.62 -14.49
CA GLY A 883 23.28 25.85 -15.73
C GLY A 883 23.40 26.74 -16.97
N SER A 884 24.03 26.24 -18.04
CA SER A 884 24.10 26.98 -19.31
C SER A 884 22.72 27.07 -19.98
N ILE A 885 22.51 28.12 -20.76
CA ILE A 885 21.33 28.29 -21.61
C ILE A 885 21.84 28.41 -23.04
N ASP A 886 21.54 27.41 -23.87
CA ASP A 886 22.01 27.30 -25.24
C ASP A 886 20.81 27.27 -26.19
N VAL A 887 20.67 28.30 -27.02
CA VAL A 887 19.56 28.45 -27.98
C VAL A 887 20.13 28.49 -29.39
N SER A 888 19.77 27.54 -30.25
CA SER A 888 20.26 27.45 -31.63
C SER A 888 19.15 27.31 -32.67
N ASN A 889 19.49 27.69 -33.91
CA ASN A 889 18.64 27.51 -35.11
C ASN A 889 17.27 28.21 -34.98
N PHE A 890 17.23 29.35 -34.29
CA PHE A 890 16.04 30.17 -34.09
C PHE A 890 15.91 31.25 -35.18
N THR A 891 14.85 31.23 -35.99
CA THR A 891 14.75 32.04 -37.22
C THR A 891 13.52 32.97 -37.28
N TYR A 892 12.82 33.20 -36.16
CA TYR A 892 11.65 34.09 -36.14
C TYR A 892 12.04 35.57 -36.28
N THR A 893 11.53 36.28 -37.28
CA THR A 893 11.89 37.67 -37.56
C THR A 893 10.81 38.70 -37.20
N GLY A 894 9.68 38.26 -36.63
CA GLY A 894 8.53 39.12 -36.33
C GLY A 894 8.75 40.04 -35.11
N ALA A 895 8.58 39.50 -33.90
CA ALA A 895 8.76 40.20 -32.62
C ALA A 895 9.97 39.66 -31.82
N TYR A 896 10.41 40.40 -30.80
CA TYR A 896 11.51 39.98 -29.94
C TYR A 896 11.19 38.72 -29.16
N SER A 897 12.15 37.79 -29.11
CA SER A 897 12.19 36.73 -28.10
C SER A 897 13.04 37.13 -26.91
N TYR A 898 12.70 36.63 -25.73
CA TYR A 898 13.24 37.10 -24.45
C TYR A 898 13.97 35.95 -23.76
N ILE A 899 15.26 36.16 -23.50
CA ILE A 899 16.16 35.16 -22.93
C ILE A 899 16.85 35.80 -21.73
N GLY A 900 16.68 35.21 -20.55
CA GLY A 900 17.28 35.66 -19.31
C GLY A 900 18.00 34.54 -18.59
N GLY A 901 19.14 34.82 -17.96
CA GLY A 901 19.81 33.82 -17.12
C GLY A 901 18.97 33.38 -15.93
N VAL A 902 18.14 34.26 -15.37
CA VAL A 902 17.16 33.89 -14.31
C VAL A 902 15.73 33.92 -14.85
N GLN A 903 15.32 35.02 -15.50
CA GLN A 903 13.94 35.22 -15.96
C GLN A 903 13.82 35.68 -17.42
N GLY A 904 12.98 35.01 -18.21
CA GLY A 904 12.81 35.31 -19.65
C GLY A 904 11.68 36.28 -20.03
N VAL A 905 11.14 37.13 -19.14
CA VAL A 905 9.80 37.73 -19.31
C VAL A 905 9.66 38.88 -20.34
N TYR A 906 8.42 39.07 -20.84
CA TYR A 906 7.82 40.34 -21.29
C TYR A 906 6.56 40.64 -20.47
N SER A 907 6.64 41.50 -19.46
CA SER A 907 5.47 42.12 -18.80
C SER A 907 5.62 43.63 -18.92
N SER A 908 4.56 44.34 -19.30
CA SER A 908 4.56 45.81 -19.41
C SER A 908 4.53 46.53 -18.06
N SER A 909 4.81 45.81 -16.97
CA SER A 909 4.60 46.25 -15.59
C SER A 909 5.40 45.34 -14.64
N GLY A 910 6.12 45.96 -13.70
CA GLY A 910 7.34 45.45 -13.07
C GLY A 910 7.22 44.24 -12.15
N ASN A 911 8.23 43.37 -12.22
CA ASN A 911 8.52 42.33 -11.22
C ASN A 911 9.79 42.73 -10.47
N ASP A 912 9.84 42.50 -9.16
CA ASP A 912 11.04 42.75 -8.37
C ASP A 912 11.89 41.50 -8.28
N LEU A 913 13.19 41.66 -8.57
CA LEU A 913 14.19 40.61 -8.47
C LEU A 913 15.15 40.98 -7.35
N THR A 914 15.16 40.19 -6.28
CA THR A 914 15.95 40.44 -5.07
C THR A 914 16.90 39.28 -4.80
N ARG A 915 18.20 39.55 -4.68
CA ARG A 915 19.23 38.52 -4.39
C ARG A 915 19.24 37.35 -5.38
N CYS A 916 18.86 37.62 -6.63
CA CYS A 916 18.91 36.63 -7.71
C CYS A 916 20.28 36.62 -8.40
N SER A 917 20.75 35.44 -8.81
CA SER A 917 22.08 35.31 -9.43
C SER A 917 22.11 34.43 -10.67
N ASN A 918 22.95 34.79 -11.65
CA ASN A 918 23.29 33.95 -12.78
C ASN A 918 24.80 33.72 -12.87
N SER A 919 25.23 32.46 -12.90
CA SER A 919 26.61 32.08 -13.21
C SER A 919 26.71 31.17 -14.44
N GLY A 920 25.57 30.74 -14.98
CA GLY A 920 25.50 29.95 -16.21
C GLY A 920 25.74 30.81 -17.45
N ASN A 921 26.45 30.26 -18.44
CA ASN A 921 26.67 30.95 -19.70
C ASN A 921 25.39 30.94 -20.55
N ILE A 922 25.15 32.01 -21.29
CA ILE A 922 24.02 32.14 -22.22
C ILE A 922 24.57 32.22 -23.64
N THR A 923 24.25 31.23 -24.47
CA THR A 923 24.63 31.19 -25.89
C THR A 923 23.39 31.25 -26.77
N VAL A 924 23.33 32.22 -27.68
CA VAL A 924 22.23 32.36 -28.64
C VAL A 924 22.78 32.42 -30.06
N ASN A 925 22.50 31.39 -30.85
CA ASN A 925 22.87 31.27 -32.26
C ASN A 925 21.58 31.35 -33.11
N ALA A 926 21.17 32.56 -33.46
CA ALA A 926 19.84 32.80 -34.02
C ALA A 926 19.85 33.93 -35.06
N PRO A 927 19.45 33.72 -36.34
CA PRO A 927 19.21 34.79 -37.31
C PRO A 927 17.92 35.61 -37.08
N ALA A 928 17.56 35.82 -35.83
CA ALA A 928 16.29 36.38 -35.38
C ALA A 928 16.50 37.59 -34.46
N LYS A 929 15.43 38.37 -34.23
CA LYS A 929 15.46 39.47 -33.26
C LYS A 929 15.31 38.93 -31.84
N VAL A 930 16.30 39.17 -31.00
CA VAL A 930 16.32 38.65 -29.61
C VAL A 930 16.68 39.73 -28.60
N ARG A 931 16.21 39.51 -27.37
CA ARG A 931 16.52 40.27 -26.16
C ARG A 931 17.19 39.31 -25.18
N VAL A 932 18.48 39.49 -24.94
CA VAL A 932 19.28 38.59 -24.10
C VAL A 932 19.86 39.34 -22.92
N GLY A 933 19.39 39.08 -21.71
CA GLY A 933 19.96 39.64 -20.49
C GLY A 933 20.53 38.57 -19.58
N ALA A 934 21.64 38.85 -18.90
CA ALA A 934 22.26 37.85 -18.02
C ALA A 934 21.38 37.48 -16.81
N ILE A 935 20.51 38.39 -16.35
CA ILE A 935 19.53 38.08 -15.30
C ILE A 935 18.12 38.01 -15.88
N ASN A 936 17.73 39.01 -16.67
CA ASN A 936 16.36 39.16 -17.13
C ASN A 936 16.27 39.51 -18.63
N GLY A 937 15.30 38.94 -19.35
CA GLY A 937 15.08 39.26 -20.76
C GLY A 937 14.67 40.73 -21.01
N ALA A 938 13.69 41.25 -20.27
CA ALA A 938 13.27 42.66 -20.30
C ALA A 938 12.54 43.05 -19.00
N LEU A 939 12.93 44.17 -18.38
CA LEU A 939 12.51 44.54 -17.01
C LEU A 939 11.83 45.91 -16.93
N PHE A 940 10.72 45.97 -16.19
CA PHE A 940 10.01 47.21 -15.83
C PHE A 940 9.78 47.36 -14.30
N GLY A 941 10.55 46.63 -13.48
CA GLY A 941 10.49 46.60 -12.01
C GLY A 941 11.80 47.01 -11.36
N SER A 942 12.22 46.35 -10.27
CA SER A 942 13.49 46.64 -9.61
C SER A 942 14.45 45.44 -9.52
N PHE A 943 15.74 45.75 -9.48
CA PHE A 943 16.80 44.81 -9.11
C PHE A 943 17.38 45.24 -7.77
N THR A 944 17.40 44.33 -6.80
CA THR A 944 18.05 44.55 -5.51
C THR A 944 19.05 43.44 -5.23
N ASP A 945 20.34 43.78 -5.07
CA ASP A 945 21.41 42.83 -4.73
C ASP A 945 21.51 41.63 -5.70
N CYS A 946 21.36 41.87 -7.01
CA CYS A 946 21.45 40.82 -8.02
C CYS A 946 22.87 40.68 -8.60
N PHE A 947 23.24 39.47 -9.03
CA PHE A 947 24.62 39.15 -9.40
C PHE A 947 24.72 38.35 -10.69
N ASN A 948 25.62 38.74 -11.61
CA ASN A 948 25.96 37.90 -12.76
C ASN A 948 27.46 37.72 -12.94
N THR A 949 27.87 36.46 -13.08
CA THR A 949 29.23 36.06 -13.50
C THR A 949 29.26 35.30 -14.82
N GLY A 950 28.11 34.85 -15.33
CA GLY A 950 28.03 34.07 -16.57
C GLY A 950 28.32 34.92 -17.80
N ASP A 951 28.95 34.31 -18.80
CA ASP A 951 29.22 34.95 -20.09
C ASP A 951 27.96 34.91 -20.98
N ILE A 952 27.83 35.90 -21.86
CA ILE A 952 26.78 35.97 -22.88
C ILE A 952 27.43 35.95 -24.25
N THR A 953 26.98 35.05 -25.12
CA THR A 953 27.42 34.96 -26.51
C THR A 953 26.22 34.97 -27.43
N VAL A 954 26.15 35.94 -28.35
CA VAL A 954 25.08 36.05 -29.35
C VAL A 954 25.68 36.12 -30.75
N ASN A 955 25.32 35.16 -31.61
CA ASN A 955 25.88 35.02 -32.95
C ASN A 955 24.81 35.06 -34.04
N GLY A 956 25.11 35.82 -35.10
CA GLY A 956 24.35 35.82 -36.34
C GLY A 956 22.96 36.44 -36.21
N ALA A 957 22.73 37.31 -35.23
CA ALA A 957 21.44 37.92 -34.92
C ALA A 957 20.90 38.85 -36.01
N ALA A 958 19.57 39.08 -35.97
CA ALA A 958 18.91 40.04 -36.86
C ALA A 958 18.96 41.47 -36.31
N ASP A 959 18.70 42.43 -37.20
CA ASP A 959 18.62 43.86 -36.92
C ASP A 959 17.66 44.21 -35.76
N GLY A 960 18.14 45.03 -34.82
CA GLY A 960 17.42 45.45 -33.61
C GLY A 960 17.67 44.58 -32.38
N THR A 961 18.56 43.59 -32.44
CA THR A 961 18.88 42.73 -31.30
C THR A 961 19.49 43.52 -30.13
N GLU A 962 19.08 43.17 -28.91
CA GLU A 962 19.47 43.84 -27.66
C GLU A 962 20.10 42.82 -26.71
N VAL A 963 21.29 43.12 -26.21
CA VAL A 963 22.03 42.23 -25.29
C VAL A 963 22.54 43.00 -24.10
N ALA A 964 22.41 42.42 -22.90
CA ALA A 964 22.92 43.09 -21.71
C ALA A 964 23.43 42.19 -20.60
N GLY A 965 24.32 42.76 -19.78
CA GLY A 965 24.81 42.11 -18.58
C GLY A 965 23.77 41.94 -17.47
N PHE A 966 22.65 42.68 -17.49
CA PHE A 966 21.55 42.50 -16.54
C PHE A 966 20.21 42.29 -17.24
N ALA A 967 19.68 43.31 -17.91
CA ALA A 967 18.42 43.24 -18.64
C ALA A 967 18.55 43.79 -20.06
N ALA A 968 18.07 43.06 -21.07
CA ALA A 968 18.27 43.52 -22.45
C ALA A 968 17.56 44.85 -22.74
N TYR A 969 16.39 45.04 -22.15
CA TYR A 969 15.54 46.22 -22.35
C TYR A 969 14.74 46.58 -21.11
N GLY A 970 14.48 47.88 -20.93
CA GLY A 970 13.41 48.38 -20.07
C GLY A 970 13.80 49.56 -19.17
N SER A 971 13.04 49.75 -18.10
CA SER A 971 13.22 50.81 -17.11
C SER A 971 13.20 50.22 -15.69
N ALA A 972 14.27 50.43 -14.93
CA ALA A 972 14.38 49.84 -13.60
C ALA A 972 15.07 50.73 -12.57
N SER A 973 14.72 50.47 -11.30
CA SER A 973 15.58 50.84 -10.18
C SER A 973 16.50 49.65 -9.85
N ILE A 974 17.80 49.86 -10.00
CA ILE A 974 18.85 48.90 -9.68
C ILE A 974 19.61 49.41 -8.46
N THR A 975 19.62 48.63 -7.39
CA THR A 975 20.35 48.96 -6.15
C THR A 975 21.09 47.73 -5.65
N GLY A 976 22.41 47.80 -5.48
CA GLY A 976 23.16 46.64 -4.99
C GLY A 976 23.36 45.59 -6.09
N GLY A 977 24.53 44.95 -6.10
CA GLY A 977 24.84 43.87 -7.05
C GLY A 977 26.12 44.06 -7.84
N TYR A 978 26.42 43.09 -8.71
CA TYR A 978 27.52 43.21 -9.65
C TYR A 978 27.34 42.42 -10.95
N PHE A 979 27.98 42.89 -12.01
CA PHE A 979 28.21 42.16 -13.26
C PHE A 979 29.71 41.93 -13.46
N SER A 980 30.13 40.72 -13.84
CA SER A 980 31.54 40.44 -14.17
C SER A 980 31.76 39.50 -15.37
N GLY A 981 30.70 39.12 -16.08
CA GLY A 981 30.79 38.25 -17.27
C GLY A 981 31.24 39.01 -18.52
N ASN A 982 31.50 38.30 -19.60
CA ASN A 982 31.80 38.89 -20.91
C ASN A 982 30.59 38.80 -21.83
N ILE A 983 30.39 39.82 -22.65
CA ILE A 983 29.39 39.86 -23.71
C ILE A 983 30.12 39.78 -25.05
N THR A 984 29.88 38.71 -25.80
CA THR A 984 30.35 38.54 -27.17
C THR A 984 29.17 38.58 -28.12
N ALA A 985 29.17 39.52 -29.06
CA ALA A 985 28.05 39.76 -29.95
C ALA A 985 28.50 39.95 -31.39
N THR A 986 28.06 39.09 -32.30
CA THR A 986 28.38 39.24 -33.74
C THR A 986 27.10 39.44 -34.54
N ASN A 987 26.98 40.62 -35.16
CA ASN A 987 25.87 40.95 -36.05
C ASN A 987 26.25 40.75 -37.52
N THR A 988 25.30 40.27 -38.31
CA THR A 988 25.42 40.21 -39.79
C THR A 988 24.48 41.20 -40.49
N GLN A 989 23.53 41.86 -39.80
CA GLN A 989 22.51 42.76 -40.35
C GLN A 989 22.09 43.87 -39.35
N GLY A 990 22.25 45.15 -39.70
CA GLY A 990 21.61 46.29 -39.00
C GLY A 990 22.22 46.76 -37.67
N ASP A 991 21.39 47.41 -36.83
CA ASP A 991 21.74 47.99 -35.52
C ASP A 991 21.61 46.92 -34.41
N PHE A 992 22.67 46.73 -33.62
CA PHE A 992 22.71 45.77 -32.51
C PHE A 992 23.16 46.49 -31.25
N PHE A 993 22.39 46.43 -30.16
CA PHE A 993 22.63 47.25 -28.96
C PHE A 993 23.16 46.39 -27.81
N SER A 994 24.31 46.76 -27.24
CA SER A 994 24.95 45.99 -26.17
C SER A 994 25.40 46.86 -25.00
N GLY A 995 25.05 46.49 -23.76
CA GLY A 995 25.56 47.17 -22.56
C GLY A 995 25.67 46.29 -21.33
N LEU A 996 26.50 46.65 -20.35
CA LEU A 996 26.68 45.82 -19.15
C LEU A 996 25.47 45.90 -18.19
N VAL A 997 24.62 46.92 -18.32
CA VAL A 997 23.35 47.03 -17.56
C VAL A 997 22.15 46.82 -18.47
N PHE A 998 21.97 47.68 -19.48
CA PHE A 998 20.92 47.55 -20.49
C PHE A 998 21.47 47.51 -21.91
N GLY A 999 20.84 46.69 -22.76
CA GLY A 999 21.05 46.73 -24.20
C GLY A 999 20.42 48.00 -24.75
N ARG A 1000 19.14 48.22 -24.42
CA ARG A 1000 18.44 49.48 -24.67
C ARG A 1000 17.69 49.95 -23.42
N ALA A 1001 18.01 51.15 -22.95
CA ALA A 1001 17.34 51.75 -21.80
C ALA A 1001 16.07 52.51 -22.24
N ASN A 1002 14.98 52.34 -21.49
CA ASN A 1002 13.78 53.15 -21.60
C ASN A 1002 13.85 54.34 -20.60
N ARG A 1003 12.79 55.12 -20.46
CA ARG A 1003 12.68 56.28 -19.56
C ARG A 1003 12.94 55.92 -18.10
N GLU A 1004 13.53 56.85 -17.35
CA GLU A 1004 13.62 56.82 -15.88
C GLU A 1004 14.36 55.60 -15.28
N ASN A 1005 15.69 55.66 -15.26
CA ASN A 1005 16.51 54.61 -14.63
C ASN A 1005 17.28 55.15 -13.41
N THR A 1006 17.30 54.36 -12.35
CA THR A 1006 18.11 54.64 -11.15
C THR A 1006 19.04 53.47 -10.91
N ILE A 1007 20.36 53.69 -10.96
CA ILE A 1007 21.37 52.67 -10.71
C ILE A 1007 22.24 53.13 -9.55
N LYS A 1008 22.27 52.42 -8.43
CA LYS A 1008 23.01 52.81 -7.22
C LYS A 1008 23.71 51.59 -6.61
N ASP A 1009 24.81 51.84 -5.91
CA ASP A 1009 25.51 50.79 -5.13
C ASP A 1009 25.86 49.54 -5.95
N PHE A 1010 26.36 49.73 -7.17
CA PHE A 1010 26.46 48.67 -8.17
C PHE A 1010 27.87 48.58 -8.74
N THR A 1011 28.35 47.36 -9.01
CA THR A 1011 29.71 47.14 -9.53
C THR A 1011 29.69 46.52 -10.93
N LEU A 1012 30.40 47.12 -11.88
CA LEU A 1012 30.49 46.65 -13.27
C LEU A 1012 31.91 46.24 -13.61
N GLY A 1013 32.08 44.99 -14.03
CA GLY A 1013 33.29 44.43 -14.63
C GLY A 1013 32.96 43.61 -15.88
N GLY A 1014 33.97 43.03 -16.52
CA GLY A 1014 33.78 42.25 -17.76
C GLY A 1014 33.90 43.06 -19.05
N SER A 1015 33.69 42.45 -20.21
CA SER A 1015 33.95 43.08 -21.50
C SER A 1015 32.79 42.97 -22.48
N ILE A 1016 32.67 43.93 -23.40
CA ILE A 1016 31.80 43.83 -24.57
C ILE A 1016 32.70 43.69 -25.80
N SER A 1017 32.51 42.65 -26.59
CA SER A 1017 33.27 42.44 -27.83
C SER A 1017 32.38 42.01 -28.98
N GLY A 1018 32.69 42.47 -30.19
CA GLY A 1018 31.83 42.18 -31.34
C GLY A 1018 32.01 43.06 -32.57
N SER A 1019 31.46 42.62 -33.70
CA SER A 1019 31.41 43.37 -34.97
C SER A 1019 29.99 43.77 -35.32
N GLY A 1020 29.79 45.01 -35.79
CA GLY A 1020 28.46 45.51 -36.18
C GLY A 1020 27.55 45.82 -34.99
N ILE A 1021 28.14 46.23 -33.86
CA ILE A 1021 27.42 46.52 -32.62
C ILE A 1021 27.56 48.00 -32.22
N THR A 1022 26.51 48.53 -31.59
CA THR A 1022 26.45 49.78 -30.84
C THR A 1022 26.57 49.40 -29.37
N ALA A 1023 27.73 49.69 -28.76
CA ALA A 1023 28.06 49.22 -27.43
C ALA A 1023 28.40 50.37 -26.47
N GLY A 1024 27.85 50.33 -25.26
CA GLY A 1024 28.16 51.26 -24.17
C GLY A 1024 28.24 50.51 -22.85
N ILE A 1025 29.02 51.01 -21.89
CA ILE A 1025 29.24 50.27 -20.65
C ILE A 1025 27.97 50.13 -19.82
N LEU A 1026 27.19 51.20 -19.64
CA LEU A 1026 25.89 51.09 -18.98
C LEU A 1026 24.82 50.67 -19.97
N PHE A 1027 24.68 51.44 -21.05
CA PHE A 1027 23.58 51.31 -22.00
C PHE A 1027 24.11 51.18 -23.42
N GLY A 1028 23.62 50.18 -24.14
CA GLY A 1028 23.87 50.03 -25.57
C GLY A 1028 23.08 51.01 -26.44
N GLY A 1029 22.03 51.65 -25.92
CA GLY A 1029 21.23 52.66 -26.63
C GLY A 1029 20.00 53.09 -25.84
N PHE A 1030 19.24 54.04 -26.39
CA PHE A 1030 17.99 54.53 -25.82
C PHE A 1030 16.81 54.28 -26.76
N GLU A 1031 15.61 54.14 -26.20
CA GLU A 1031 14.38 54.12 -26.99
C GLU A 1031 13.94 55.54 -27.36
N ASP A 1032 13.90 55.84 -28.66
CA ASP A 1032 13.33 57.08 -29.22
C ASP A 1032 11.90 56.79 -29.67
N ASP A 1033 10.91 57.27 -28.91
CA ASP A 1033 9.49 57.13 -29.25
C ASP A 1033 8.92 58.36 -29.97
N GLY A 1034 9.78 59.28 -30.41
CA GLY A 1034 9.40 60.47 -31.17
C GLY A 1034 8.62 61.51 -30.36
N THR A 1035 8.56 61.39 -29.03
CA THR A 1035 7.96 62.40 -28.14
C THR A 1035 9.05 63.14 -27.34
N GLU A 1036 9.03 64.48 -27.38
CA GLU A 1036 9.92 65.37 -26.61
C GLU A 1036 9.64 65.31 -25.08
N MET A 1037 9.78 64.13 -24.47
CA MET A 1037 9.66 63.96 -23.01
C MET A 1037 11.04 63.70 -22.43
N ALA A 1038 11.45 64.54 -21.47
CA ALA A 1038 12.77 64.45 -20.84
C ALA A 1038 13.00 63.08 -20.16
N ALA A 1039 14.09 62.39 -20.52
CA ALA A 1039 14.50 61.15 -19.87
C ALA A 1039 15.45 61.44 -18.70
N TYR A 1040 15.11 60.94 -17.51
CA TYR A 1040 15.87 61.15 -16.27
C TYR A 1040 16.68 59.93 -15.87
N TYR A 1041 17.97 60.11 -15.59
CA TYR A 1041 18.85 59.04 -15.13
C TYR A 1041 19.54 59.43 -13.82
N THR A 1042 19.51 58.53 -12.84
CA THR A 1042 20.24 58.67 -11.56
C THR A 1042 21.32 57.59 -11.48
N LEU A 1043 22.59 57.99 -11.46
CA LEU A 1043 23.75 57.07 -11.48
C LEU A 1043 24.60 57.25 -10.23
N GLY A 1044 24.51 56.32 -9.29
CA GLY A 1044 25.12 56.41 -7.98
C GLY A 1044 24.39 57.38 -7.04
N ALA A 1045 24.84 57.40 -5.79
CA ALA A 1045 24.50 58.41 -4.79
C ALA A 1045 25.64 58.48 -3.76
N ALA A 1046 25.69 59.56 -2.98
CA ALA A 1046 26.63 59.67 -1.87
C ALA A 1046 26.46 58.47 -0.90
N GLY A 1047 27.55 57.71 -0.67
CA GLY A 1047 27.54 56.47 0.13
C GLY A 1047 27.00 55.23 -0.57
N LYS A 1048 26.55 55.33 -1.83
CA LYS A 1048 26.05 54.24 -2.69
C LYS A 1048 26.53 54.43 -4.15
N PRO A 1049 27.85 54.49 -4.40
CA PRO A 1049 28.40 54.84 -5.70
C PRO A 1049 28.15 53.75 -6.75
N LEU A 1050 28.19 54.13 -8.03
CA LEU A 1050 28.41 53.19 -9.12
C LEU A 1050 29.91 52.95 -9.28
N THR A 1051 30.36 51.70 -9.28
CA THR A 1051 31.79 51.34 -9.41
C THR A 1051 32.03 50.66 -10.75
N ILE A 1052 32.96 51.17 -11.56
CA ILE A 1052 33.36 50.55 -12.83
C ILE A 1052 34.79 50.02 -12.68
N LEU A 1053 34.93 48.70 -12.75
CA LEU A 1053 36.22 48.02 -12.58
C LEU A 1053 37.09 48.20 -13.81
N SER A 1054 38.42 48.15 -13.65
CA SER A 1054 39.39 48.23 -14.76
C SER A 1054 39.26 47.10 -15.79
N SER A 1055 38.56 46.02 -15.45
CA SER A 1055 38.20 44.95 -16.38
C SER A 1055 37.14 45.38 -17.40
N ALA A 1056 36.35 46.43 -17.10
CA ALA A 1056 35.33 46.99 -17.98
C ALA A 1056 35.96 47.56 -19.26
N ASN A 1057 35.66 46.95 -20.41
CA ASN A 1057 36.19 47.38 -21.70
C ASN A 1057 35.24 47.08 -22.85
N ILE A 1058 35.40 47.84 -23.94
CA ILE A 1058 34.68 47.63 -25.20
C ILE A 1058 35.72 47.32 -26.29
N ASN A 1059 35.60 46.16 -26.93
CA ASN A 1059 36.53 45.67 -27.94
C ASN A 1059 38.01 45.76 -27.51
N GLY A 1060 38.30 45.43 -26.24
CA GLY A 1060 39.65 45.48 -25.67
C GLY A 1060 40.14 46.88 -25.28
N THR A 1061 39.34 47.93 -25.48
CA THR A 1061 39.66 49.31 -25.08
C THR A 1061 39.10 49.56 -23.67
N PRO A 1062 39.95 49.75 -22.65
CA PRO A 1062 39.50 50.07 -21.31
C PRO A 1062 38.77 51.42 -21.26
N VAL A 1063 37.79 51.52 -20.38
CA VAL A 1063 36.99 52.75 -20.21
C VAL A 1063 37.79 53.71 -19.34
N ALA A 1064 38.11 54.89 -19.87
CA ALA A 1064 38.89 55.88 -19.15
C ALA A 1064 37.99 56.66 -18.17
N LEU A 1065 38.12 56.38 -16.86
CA LEU A 1065 37.59 57.24 -15.80
C LEU A 1065 38.61 58.37 -15.53
N SER A 1066 38.55 59.47 -16.26
CA SER A 1066 39.30 60.68 -15.87
C SER A 1066 38.52 61.47 -14.79
N ASN A 1067 39.23 61.92 -13.75
CA ASN A 1067 38.68 62.66 -12.59
C ASN A 1067 37.98 64.00 -13.02
N PRO A 1068 37.01 64.54 -12.23
CA PRO A 1068 35.86 65.34 -12.68
C PRO A 1068 36.24 66.78 -13.14
N PRO A 1069 35.43 67.47 -13.99
CA PRO A 1069 33.96 67.47 -14.01
C PRO A 1069 33.33 67.07 -15.35
N VAL A 1070 32.16 66.42 -15.27
CA VAL A 1070 31.06 66.39 -16.26
C VAL A 1070 31.45 66.87 -17.67
N ASP A 1071 32.31 66.10 -18.34
CA ASP A 1071 32.59 66.31 -19.75
C ASP A 1071 31.59 65.47 -20.55
N ALA A 1072 31.02 66.06 -21.59
CA ALA A 1072 30.07 65.36 -22.47
C ALA A 1072 30.72 64.11 -23.11
N ASP A 1073 32.04 64.14 -23.26
CA ASP A 1073 32.85 63.03 -23.78
C ASP A 1073 32.91 61.82 -22.82
N LEU A 1074 32.92 62.04 -21.50
CA LEU A 1074 32.93 60.95 -20.50
C LEU A 1074 31.59 60.19 -20.49
N ILE A 1075 30.50 60.89 -20.75
CA ILE A 1075 29.17 60.29 -20.91
C ILE A 1075 29.10 59.48 -22.21
N GLY A 1076 29.82 59.89 -23.26
CA GLY A 1076 29.85 59.22 -24.57
C GLY A 1076 30.54 57.86 -24.61
N ASP A 1077 31.38 57.51 -23.61
CA ASP A 1077 31.97 56.17 -23.46
C ASP A 1077 31.14 55.28 -22.50
N VAL A 1078 30.47 55.91 -21.52
CA VAL A 1078 29.57 55.25 -20.56
C VAL A 1078 28.22 54.90 -21.21
N VAL A 1079 27.82 55.67 -22.23
CA VAL A 1079 26.57 55.61 -22.98
C VAL A 1079 26.87 55.76 -24.47
N THR A 1080 26.29 54.95 -25.35
CA THR A 1080 26.71 54.83 -26.76
C THR A 1080 26.89 56.13 -27.56
N HIS A 1081 28.03 56.20 -28.27
CA HIS A 1081 28.57 57.31 -29.06
C HIS A 1081 27.87 57.58 -30.42
N ARG A 1082 26.55 57.38 -30.54
CA ARG A 1082 25.82 57.57 -31.81
C ARG A 1082 24.58 58.46 -31.69
N GLN A 1083 24.76 59.64 -31.10
CA GLN A 1083 24.06 60.86 -31.48
C GLN A 1083 24.87 62.00 -30.89
N GLU A 1084 25.15 63.05 -31.66
CA GLU A 1084 25.56 64.33 -31.07
C GLU A 1084 24.58 64.61 -29.94
N VAL A 1085 25.05 64.66 -28.69
CA VAL A 1085 24.25 65.04 -27.51
C VAL A 1085 23.84 66.50 -27.70
N THR A 1086 22.84 66.69 -28.54
CA THR A 1086 22.22 67.96 -28.90
C THR A 1086 20.73 67.91 -28.59
N ASP A 1087 20.20 66.74 -28.20
CA ASP A 1087 18.87 66.63 -27.61
C ASP A 1087 18.89 67.23 -26.19
N PRO A 1088 18.27 68.40 -25.95
CA PRO A 1088 18.21 69.04 -24.65
C PRO A 1088 17.36 68.26 -23.63
N ALA A 1089 16.71 67.15 -24.03
CA ALA A 1089 15.77 66.39 -23.20
C ALA A 1089 16.44 65.33 -22.29
N LEU A 1090 17.71 64.98 -22.48
CA LEU A 1090 18.41 64.00 -21.62
C LEU A 1090 19.01 64.68 -20.38
N THR A 1091 18.48 64.39 -19.18
CA THR A 1091 18.95 64.98 -17.92
C THR A 1091 19.53 63.92 -16.97
N TYR A 1092 20.82 64.01 -16.68
CA TYR A 1092 21.48 63.21 -15.65
C TYR A 1092 21.46 63.95 -14.31
N THR A 1093 21.02 63.30 -13.24
CA THR A 1093 20.99 63.89 -11.89
C THR A 1093 21.78 63.04 -10.90
N ASN A 1094 22.58 63.67 -10.04
CA ASN A 1094 23.35 63.03 -8.96
C ASN A 1094 24.33 61.91 -9.41
N VAL A 1095 25.18 62.17 -10.40
CA VAL A 1095 26.20 61.20 -10.86
C VAL A 1095 27.34 61.05 -9.84
N VAL A 1096 27.50 59.87 -9.24
CA VAL A 1096 28.61 59.49 -8.34
C VAL A 1096 29.21 58.17 -8.82
N ILE A 1097 30.38 58.25 -9.48
CA ILE A 1097 31.14 57.11 -10.01
C ILE A 1097 32.46 57.01 -9.26
N ASN A 1098 32.82 55.80 -8.81
CA ASN A 1098 34.11 55.48 -8.17
C ASN A 1098 35.03 54.68 -9.09
#